data_AF-A0A6G2VQ06-F1
#
_entry.id   AF-A0A6G2VQ06-F1
#
_cell.length_a   1.000
_cell.length_b   1.000
_cell.length_c   1.000
_cell.angle_alpha   90.00
_cell.angle_beta   90.00
_cell.angle_gamma   90.00
#
_symmetry.space_group_name_H-M   'P 1'
#
loop_
_entity.id
_entity.type
_entity.pdbx_description
1 polymer ?
#
loop_
_entity_poly.entity_id
_entity_poly.type
_entity_poly.pdbx_seq_one_letter_code
_entity_poly.pdbx_strand_id
1 'polypeptide(L)'
;MDLVPALQEPLQQPLKSVLGPATAKVMAEHLGLHTVGDLLHHYPRRYEERGQLTHLADLPMDEHVTVVAQVADARLHTFASAKAPRGKGQRLEVTITDGSGRLQLVFFGNGVHKPHKELLPGTRALFAGKVSVFNRRLQLAHPAYELLHSDSAEAVESWAGALIPIYPATAKLESWKIGKAVQTVLPSAQEALDPLPDSLRAGRGLVTLPEALLKIHRPHTKADIADARARLKWDEAFVLQVALARRRHADTQLAAVPRAARPDGILAAFDDRLPFTLTEGQQKVSREIFDDLATAHPMHRLLQGEVGSGKAQPLDSLVLTPSGFRRMGDMRVGDAVVVPDGEIAAIDGVFPQGERDVWRLVLSDGASVECDDEHLWIVGTSRGWHRGEPPRIMTTREIRRDTAEADGTPKWYLPAAAPVDLGGDQTLPLDPYLLGLLLGDDSFRHSLRLSTADDEIRAAVALAVAPECRLVPVRGSRRDHTVEPAGPAGEVRHPVTRALRRLGLGGETPHGAFVPDEFKNTSIKNRLALLQGLLDAAGTVQADGPSVPLRTASRGLADDVTLRTASHGLADDVTLRTASRRLADDAAWLVRSLGGRARVRPERGASDVLLALPAGYAPFRLSRKAAHVRPRPEHDAFRRSIQAVEYVGRKPVQCISVAHPGHAYVTDHFTVTHNTMVALRAMLAVVDAGGQAAMLAPTEVLAQQHHRSVTEMMGELAEGGMLGGADRATKVVLLTGSMGTAARRRALLDLATGEAGIVIGTHALIEDKVQFHDLGLVVVDEQHRFGVEQRDALRGKGKQPPHLLVMTATPIPRTVAMTVFGDLETSVLDQLPAGRSPIASHVVPAADKPHFLARAWERVREEVTAGHQAYVVCPRIGDEEDDPKKAGKKKAPEDDTEKRPPLAVLDVADHLAKGPLRGLAVEVLHGRMHPDDKDAVMRRFAAGETDVLVATTVIEVGVNVPNATAMVIMDADRFGVSQLHQLRGRVGRGSAPGLCLLVSEMPEASAARQRLNAVAATLDGFELSRIDLEQRREGDVLGQAQSGARSSLRVLAVIEDEEVIAEARQEAAAVVAADPELERLPGLRTALDALLDDEREQYLEKG
;
A
#
# COMPACT_ATOMS: atom_id res chain seq x y z
N MET A 1 10.55 63.41 3.29
CA MET A 1 10.04 64.17 2.13
C MET A 1 8.79 63.46 1.68
N ASP A 2 7.64 64.06 2.00
CA ASP A 2 6.36 63.68 1.43
C ASP A 2 6.38 63.89 -0.08
N LEU A 3 6.21 62.81 -0.84
CA LEU A 3 5.89 62.85 -2.26
C LEU A 3 4.76 61.84 -2.51
N VAL A 4 3.54 62.37 -2.38
CA VAL A 4 2.28 61.97 -3.05
C VAL A 4 1.85 60.50 -2.89
N PRO A 5 0.70 60.22 -2.22
CA PRO A 5 0.03 58.93 -2.32
C PRO A 5 -0.53 58.80 -3.74
N ALA A 6 0.34 58.43 -4.69
CA ALA A 6 -0.03 58.21 -6.06
C ALA A 6 -0.82 56.90 -6.11
N LEU A 7 -2.13 57.05 -5.96
CA LEU A 7 -3.17 56.15 -6.43
C LEU A 7 -3.05 54.75 -5.84
N GLN A 8 -3.85 54.46 -4.80
CA GLN A 8 -4.33 53.09 -4.59
C GLN A 8 -4.69 52.53 -5.96
N GLU A 9 -4.07 51.43 -6.37
CA GLU A 9 -4.32 50.85 -7.69
C GLU A 9 -5.84 50.83 -7.92
N PRO A 10 -6.33 51.22 -9.10
CA PRO A 10 -7.77 51.22 -9.41
C PRO A 10 -8.42 49.86 -9.13
N LEU A 11 -7.64 48.77 -9.14
CA LEU A 11 -8.04 47.43 -8.74
C LEU A 11 -8.21 47.27 -7.20
N GLN A 12 -7.41 47.95 -6.38
CA GLN A 12 -7.48 47.90 -4.91
C GLN A 12 -8.58 48.80 -4.34
N GLN A 13 -9.28 49.56 -5.19
CA GLN A 13 -10.36 50.43 -4.75
C GLN A 13 -11.53 49.61 -4.12
N PRO A 14 -12.04 49.98 -2.93
CA PRO A 14 -13.14 49.25 -2.30
C PRO A 14 -14.44 49.35 -3.11
N LEU A 15 -15.15 48.22 -3.29
CA LEU A 15 -16.42 48.15 -4.02
C LEU A 15 -17.49 49.09 -3.45
N LYS A 16 -17.43 49.37 -2.15
CA LYS A 16 -18.34 50.31 -1.47
C LYS A 16 -18.32 51.70 -2.09
N SER A 17 -17.16 52.13 -2.60
CA SER A 17 -16.97 53.46 -3.20
C SER A 17 -17.49 53.54 -4.64
N VAL A 18 -17.53 52.42 -5.37
CA VAL A 18 -17.87 52.37 -6.80
C VAL A 18 -19.31 51.89 -7.05
N LEU A 19 -19.76 50.86 -6.33
CA LEU A 19 -21.08 50.23 -6.53
C LEU A 19 -22.14 50.63 -5.49
N GLY A 20 -21.74 51.44 -4.50
CA GLY A 20 -22.57 51.83 -3.36
C GLY A 20 -22.60 50.80 -2.22
N PRO A 21 -22.95 51.24 -1.00
CA PRO A 21 -22.76 50.46 0.23
C PRO A 21 -23.66 49.23 0.34
N ALA A 22 -24.87 49.27 -0.23
CA ALA A 22 -25.80 48.14 -0.18
C ALA A 22 -25.31 46.97 -1.02
N THR A 23 -24.95 47.21 -2.29
CA THR A 23 -24.45 46.19 -3.22
C THR A 23 -23.13 45.61 -2.74
N ALA A 24 -22.18 46.47 -2.34
CA ALA A 24 -20.88 46.04 -1.86
C ALA A 24 -20.98 45.18 -0.59
N LYS A 25 -21.90 45.49 0.32
CA LYS A 25 -22.12 44.68 1.54
C LYS A 25 -22.58 43.27 1.20
N VAL A 26 -23.54 43.12 0.29
CA VAL A 26 -24.06 41.80 -0.10
C VAL A 26 -22.99 40.99 -0.87
N MET A 27 -22.16 41.67 -1.68
CA MET A 27 -21.03 41.03 -2.37
C MET A 27 -19.95 40.56 -1.39
N ALA A 28 -19.61 41.36 -0.37
CA ALA A 28 -18.68 40.95 0.67
C ALA A 28 -19.23 39.77 1.49
N GLU A 29 -20.48 39.84 1.97
CA GLU A 29 -21.06 38.83 2.86
C GLU A 29 -21.30 37.48 2.18
N HIS A 30 -21.69 37.47 0.89
CA HIS A 30 -22.07 36.22 0.20
C HIS A 30 -21.06 35.76 -0.85
N LEU A 31 -20.31 36.68 -1.44
CA LEU A 31 -19.30 36.39 -2.46
C LEU A 31 -17.87 36.68 -1.99
N GLY A 32 -17.62 37.23 -0.80
CA GLY A 32 -16.26 37.55 -0.33
C GLY A 32 -15.52 38.53 -1.24
N LEU A 33 -16.23 39.38 -1.99
CA LEU A 33 -15.64 40.36 -2.91
C LEU A 33 -15.62 41.73 -2.22
N HIS A 34 -14.43 42.33 -2.10
CA HIS A 34 -14.21 43.57 -1.36
C HIS A 34 -13.70 44.71 -2.25
N THR A 35 -12.90 44.41 -3.27
CA THR A 35 -12.23 45.37 -4.15
C THR A 35 -12.71 45.28 -5.61
N VAL A 36 -12.37 46.29 -6.42
CA VAL A 36 -12.61 46.27 -7.88
C VAL A 36 -11.90 45.08 -8.53
N GLY A 37 -10.68 44.77 -8.10
CA GLY A 37 -9.88 43.64 -8.53
C GLY A 37 -10.58 42.31 -8.24
N ASP A 38 -11.15 42.15 -7.04
CA ASP A 38 -11.91 40.93 -6.69
C ASP A 38 -13.07 40.71 -7.65
N LEU A 39 -13.78 41.78 -8.02
CA LEU A 39 -14.92 41.69 -8.93
C LEU A 39 -14.50 41.41 -10.38
N LEU A 40 -13.36 41.96 -10.83
CA LEU A 40 -12.79 41.67 -12.16
C LEU A 40 -12.15 40.28 -12.25
N HIS A 41 -11.82 39.66 -11.12
CA HIS A 41 -11.38 38.26 -11.11
C HIS A 41 -12.51 37.27 -10.79
N HIS A 42 -13.75 37.76 -10.65
CA HIS A 42 -14.94 36.93 -10.50
C HIS A 42 -15.47 36.49 -11.87
N TYR A 43 -14.80 35.52 -12.48
CA TYR A 43 -15.02 35.13 -13.87
C TYR A 43 -16.38 34.44 -14.14
N PRO A 44 -16.92 34.56 -15.37
CA PRO A 44 -18.10 33.80 -15.78
C PRO A 44 -17.87 32.28 -15.74
N ARG A 45 -18.83 31.53 -15.19
CA ARG A 45 -18.81 30.05 -15.16
C ARG A 45 -19.04 29.45 -16.55
N ARG A 46 -19.90 30.08 -17.35
CA ARG A 46 -20.19 29.69 -18.74
C ARG A 46 -20.65 30.88 -19.57
N TYR A 47 -20.72 30.68 -20.88
CA TYR A 47 -21.19 31.66 -21.84
C TYR A 47 -22.31 31.03 -22.66
N GLU A 48 -23.42 31.75 -22.80
CA GLU A 48 -24.55 31.33 -23.63
C GLU A 48 -24.57 32.18 -24.91
N GLU A 49 -24.77 31.56 -26.07
CA GLU A 49 -24.96 32.32 -27.31
C GLU A 49 -26.32 33.01 -27.31
N ARG A 50 -26.34 34.27 -27.77
CA ARG A 50 -27.57 35.06 -27.87
C ARG A 50 -28.53 34.40 -28.86
N GLY A 51 -29.49 33.64 -28.32
CA GLY A 51 -30.50 32.92 -29.10
C GLY A 51 -30.52 31.41 -28.87
N GLN A 52 -29.51 30.84 -28.21
CA GLN A 52 -29.47 29.44 -27.80
C GLN A 52 -30.13 29.29 -26.42
N LEU A 53 -30.89 28.20 -26.22
CA LEU A 53 -31.59 27.91 -24.97
C LEU A 53 -30.75 26.90 -24.15
N THR A 54 -30.73 27.05 -22.82
CA THR A 54 -30.01 26.14 -21.91
C THR A 54 -30.66 24.77 -21.92
N HIS A 55 -29.89 23.69 -22.03
CA HIS A 55 -30.43 22.33 -21.93
C HIS A 55 -31.02 22.06 -20.53
N LEU A 56 -32.34 21.99 -20.44
CA LEU A 56 -33.07 21.95 -19.16
C LEU A 56 -33.07 20.56 -18.50
N ALA A 57 -32.71 19.51 -19.24
CA ALA A 57 -32.74 18.13 -18.75
C ALA A 57 -31.62 17.81 -17.75
N ASP A 58 -30.50 18.56 -17.80
CA ASP A 58 -29.28 18.25 -17.05
C ASP A 58 -29.08 19.17 -15.83
N LEU A 59 -30.15 19.83 -15.36
CA LEU A 59 -30.05 20.78 -14.24
C LEU A 59 -29.80 20.04 -12.91
N PRO A 60 -28.77 20.43 -12.13
CA PRO A 60 -28.49 19.81 -10.83
C PRO A 60 -29.61 20.13 -9.81
N MET A 61 -30.01 19.11 -9.03
CA MET A 61 -31.04 19.24 -8.00
C MET A 61 -30.55 20.05 -6.79
N ASP A 62 -31.45 20.80 -6.18
CA ASP A 62 -31.19 21.64 -4.98
C ASP A 62 -30.15 22.75 -5.17
N GLU A 63 -29.68 23.00 -6.39
CA GLU A 63 -28.76 24.09 -6.71
C GLU A 63 -29.49 25.35 -7.19
N HIS A 64 -28.89 26.51 -6.92
CA HIS A 64 -29.32 27.78 -7.50
C HIS A 64 -28.74 27.92 -8.91
N VAL A 65 -29.60 27.83 -9.92
CA VAL A 65 -29.19 27.86 -11.34
C VAL A 65 -29.71 29.11 -12.02
N THR A 66 -28.98 29.61 -13.02
CA THR A 66 -29.47 30.61 -13.98
C THR A 66 -29.60 29.95 -15.34
N VAL A 67 -30.78 29.97 -15.96
CA VAL A 67 -31.05 29.33 -17.26
C VAL A 67 -31.62 30.33 -18.26
N VAL A 68 -31.25 30.18 -19.53
CA VAL A 68 -31.84 30.93 -20.65
C VAL A 68 -32.91 30.03 -21.28
N ALA A 69 -34.18 30.45 -21.23
CA ALA A 69 -35.27 29.63 -21.73
C ALA A 69 -36.38 30.49 -22.36
N GLN A 70 -37.22 29.84 -23.17
CA GLN A 70 -38.41 30.47 -23.72
C GLN A 70 -39.65 30.04 -22.94
N VAL A 71 -40.55 30.98 -22.67
CA VAL A 71 -41.85 30.67 -22.07
C VAL A 71 -42.71 29.90 -23.07
N ALA A 72 -43.09 28.68 -22.72
CA ALA A 72 -43.98 27.84 -23.52
C ALA A 72 -45.46 28.09 -23.18
N ASP A 73 -45.78 28.25 -21.90
CA ASP A 73 -47.15 28.43 -21.41
C ASP A 73 -47.13 29.14 -20.05
N ALA A 74 -48.18 29.90 -19.73
CA ALA A 74 -48.33 30.60 -18.46
C ALA A 74 -49.79 30.51 -17.99
N ARG A 75 -50.01 29.85 -16.84
CA ARG A 75 -51.36 29.59 -16.30
C ARG A 75 -51.52 30.15 -14.90
N LEU A 76 -52.55 30.96 -14.73
CA LEU A 76 -52.95 31.46 -13.42
C LEU A 76 -53.97 30.51 -12.79
N HIS A 77 -53.61 29.90 -11.68
CA HIS A 77 -54.47 29.05 -10.86
C HIS A 77 -54.90 29.80 -9.60
N THR A 78 -56.19 29.76 -9.29
CA THR A 78 -56.74 30.27 -8.03
C THR A 78 -57.03 29.11 -7.09
N PHE A 79 -56.63 29.23 -5.82
CA PHE A 79 -56.83 28.20 -4.80
C PHE A 79 -57.24 28.81 -3.46
N ALA A 80 -57.96 28.03 -2.66
CA ALA A 80 -58.29 28.38 -1.28
C ALA A 80 -57.14 27.94 -0.34
N SER A 81 -56.69 28.81 0.56
CA SER A 81 -55.66 28.50 1.56
C SER A 81 -56.05 29.01 2.94
N ALA A 82 -55.37 28.55 4.00
CA ALA A 82 -55.62 28.98 5.38
C ALA A 82 -55.50 30.51 5.58
N LYS A 83 -54.65 31.19 4.79
CA LYS A 83 -54.50 32.66 4.79
C LYS A 83 -55.40 33.38 3.78
N ALA A 84 -56.08 32.67 2.88
CA ALA A 84 -57.02 33.21 1.89
C ALA A 84 -58.21 32.24 1.66
N PRO A 85 -59.12 32.10 2.66
CA PRO A 85 -60.13 31.04 2.69
C PRO A 85 -61.27 31.18 1.66
N ARG A 86 -61.43 32.35 1.02
CA ARG A 86 -62.42 32.59 -0.05
C ARG A 86 -61.90 32.35 -1.48
N GLY A 87 -60.84 31.58 -1.67
CA GLY A 87 -60.30 31.26 -3.00
C GLY A 87 -59.50 32.40 -3.66
N LYS A 88 -59.01 33.37 -2.87
CA LYS A 88 -58.20 34.51 -3.35
C LYS A 88 -56.71 34.21 -3.47
N GLY A 89 -56.26 33.00 -3.09
CA GLY A 89 -54.87 32.61 -3.30
C GLY A 89 -54.58 32.45 -4.78
N GLN A 90 -53.60 33.16 -5.31
CA GLN A 90 -53.17 33.05 -6.70
C GLN A 90 -51.84 32.29 -6.78
N ARG A 91 -51.75 31.35 -7.73
CA ARG A 91 -50.53 30.66 -8.12
C ARG A 91 -50.36 30.79 -9.62
N LEU A 92 -49.25 31.36 -10.07
CA LEU A 92 -48.89 31.36 -11.48
C LEU A 92 -47.91 30.22 -11.74
N GLU A 93 -48.26 29.37 -12.68
CA GLU A 93 -47.39 28.34 -13.22
C GLU A 93 -46.96 28.75 -14.62
N VAL A 94 -45.66 29.02 -14.79
CA VAL A 94 -45.07 29.31 -16.10
C VAL A 94 -44.24 28.11 -16.50
N THR A 95 -44.55 27.48 -17.62
CA THR A 95 -43.71 26.41 -18.17
C THR A 95 -42.72 27.02 -19.15
N ILE A 96 -41.44 26.85 -18.89
CA ILE A 96 -40.36 27.24 -19.81
C ILE A 96 -39.82 26.01 -20.55
N THR A 97 -39.30 26.22 -21.74
CA THR A 97 -38.73 25.17 -22.60
C THR A 97 -37.49 25.67 -23.33
N ASP A 98 -36.60 24.74 -23.64
CA ASP A 98 -35.42 24.85 -24.49
C ASP A 98 -35.60 24.18 -25.87
N GLY A 99 -36.78 23.56 -26.11
CA GLY A 99 -37.08 22.76 -27.30
C GLY A 99 -36.96 21.24 -27.08
N SER A 100 -36.17 20.79 -26.11
CA SER A 100 -35.93 19.37 -25.77
C SER A 100 -36.56 18.93 -24.44
N GLY A 101 -36.71 19.85 -23.49
CA GLY A 101 -37.20 19.65 -22.13
C GLY A 101 -38.13 20.79 -21.67
N ARG A 102 -38.75 20.59 -20.51
CA ARG A 102 -39.68 21.57 -19.90
C ARG A 102 -39.39 21.70 -18.41
N LEU A 103 -39.36 22.93 -17.91
CA LEU A 103 -39.17 23.26 -16.50
C LEU A 103 -40.30 24.17 -16.03
N GLN A 104 -40.81 23.95 -14.82
CA GLN A 104 -41.96 24.68 -14.29
C GLN A 104 -41.50 25.81 -13.36
N LEU A 105 -41.99 27.04 -13.55
CA LEU A 105 -41.76 28.15 -12.65
C LEU A 105 -43.04 28.39 -11.85
N VAL A 106 -42.93 28.50 -10.54
CA VAL A 106 -44.10 28.65 -9.68
C VAL A 106 -43.98 29.93 -8.86
N PHE A 107 -44.97 30.81 -8.98
CA PHE A 107 -45.10 32.03 -8.20
C PHE A 107 -46.39 31.97 -7.37
N PHE A 108 -46.33 32.40 -6.10
CA PHE A 108 -47.48 32.44 -5.20
C PHE A 108 -47.81 33.86 -4.71
N GLY A 109 -49.08 34.11 -4.41
CA GLY A 109 -49.55 35.32 -3.72
C GLY A 109 -49.30 36.63 -4.50
N ASN A 110 -48.91 37.70 -3.79
CA ASN A 110 -48.68 39.02 -4.38
C ASN A 110 -47.54 39.06 -5.43
N GLY A 111 -46.68 38.04 -5.43
CA GLY A 111 -45.58 37.90 -6.39
C GLY A 111 -46.02 37.48 -7.81
N VAL A 112 -47.31 37.24 -8.04
CA VAL A 112 -47.86 36.75 -9.31
C VAL A 112 -48.13 37.86 -10.33
N HIS A 113 -48.44 39.09 -9.89
CA HIS A 113 -48.93 40.15 -10.78
C HIS A 113 -47.94 40.60 -11.85
N LYS A 114 -46.66 40.74 -11.51
CA LYS A 114 -45.61 41.19 -12.44
C LYS A 114 -45.23 40.06 -13.44
N PRO A 115 -44.89 38.84 -12.99
CA PRO A 115 -44.59 37.74 -13.91
C PRO A 115 -45.76 37.37 -14.84
N HIS A 116 -47.02 37.46 -14.39
CA HIS A 116 -48.18 37.18 -15.25
C HIS A 116 -48.32 38.17 -16.42
N LYS A 117 -47.84 39.41 -16.26
CA LYS A 117 -47.85 40.42 -17.34
C LYS A 117 -46.64 40.29 -18.27
N GLU A 118 -45.49 39.89 -17.72
CA GLU A 118 -44.20 39.94 -18.41
C GLU A 118 -43.80 38.59 -19.03
N LEU A 119 -44.19 37.45 -18.45
CA LEU A 119 -43.83 36.10 -18.91
C LEU A 119 -44.93 35.50 -19.79
N LEU A 120 -45.18 36.12 -20.93
CA LEU A 120 -46.13 35.62 -21.93
C LEU A 120 -45.48 34.52 -22.80
N PRO A 121 -46.25 33.56 -23.34
CA PRO A 121 -45.74 32.56 -24.27
C PRO A 121 -44.98 33.20 -25.44
N GLY A 122 -43.79 32.66 -25.75
CA GLY A 122 -42.87 33.24 -26.73
C GLY A 122 -41.77 34.13 -26.14
N THR A 123 -41.95 34.62 -24.91
CA THR A 123 -40.97 35.49 -24.25
C THR A 123 -39.70 34.72 -23.91
N ARG A 124 -38.54 35.28 -24.26
CA ARG A 124 -37.22 34.77 -23.87
C ARG A 124 -36.70 35.56 -22.68
N ALA A 125 -36.19 34.86 -21.68
CA ALA A 125 -35.66 35.49 -20.47
C ALA A 125 -34.60 34.60 -19.82
N LEU A 126 -33.77 35.22 -18.97
CA LEU A 126 -32.99 34.50 -17.99
C LEU A 126 -33.85 34.24 -16.77
N PHE A 127 -33.76 33.04 -16.21
CA PHE A 127 -34.45 32.63 -14.98
C PHE A 127 -33.43 32.13 -13.98
N ALA A 128 -33.40 32.71 -12.78
CA ALA A 128 -32.53 32.31 -11.69
C ALA A 128 -33.32 31.83 -10.47
N GLY A 129 -33.04 30.63 -9.99
CA GLY A 129 -33.75 30.07 -8.84
C GLY A 129 -33.21 28.71 -8.40
N LYS A 130 -33.66 28.24 -7.23
CA LYS A 130 -33.32 26.92 -6.71
C LYS A 130 -34.12 25.84 -7.46
N VAL A 131 -33.42 24.85 -8.01
CA VAL A 131 -34.04 23.68 -8.65
C VAL A 131 -34.63 22.78 -7.58
N SER A 132 -35.94 22.53 -7.67
CA SER A 132 -36.67 21.67 -6.74
C SER A 132 -37.57 20.70 -7.50
N VAL A 133 -37.95 19.59 -6.86
CA VAL A 133 -38.91 18.63 -7.43
C VAL A 133 -40.23 18.76 -6.68
N PHE A 134 -41.33 18.95 -7.40
CA PHE A 134 -42.67 18.88 -6.83
C PHE A 134 -43.57 18.06 -7.75
N ASN A 135 -44.29 17.09 -7.19
CA ASN A 135 -45.15 16.17 -7.93
C ASN A 135 -44.45 15.48 -9.13
N ARG A 136 -43.21 15.01 -8.92
CA ARG A 136 -42.34 14.39 -9.94
C ARG A 136 -41.99 15.28 -11.14
N ARG A 137 -42.14 16.61 -11.01
CA ARG A 137 -41.71 17.59 -12.02
C ARG A 137 -40.67 18.54 -11.45
N LEU A 138 -39.68 18.88 -12.28
CA LEU A 138 -38.71 19.90 -11.96
C LEU A 138 -39.38 21.27 -11.94
N GLN A 139 -39.08 22.06 -10.91
CA GLN A 139 -39.59 23.41 -10.80
C GLN A 139 -38.59 24.39 -10.15
N LEU A 140 -38.70 25.67 -10.51
CA LEU A 140 -38.14 26.80 -9.78
C LEU A 140 -39.27 27.49 -9.01
N ALA A 141 -39.17 27.50 -7.69
CA ALA A 141 -40.11 28.24 -6.85
C ALA A 141 -39.63 29.69 -6.68
N HIS A 142 -40.49 30.66 -6.99
CA HIS A 142 -40.19 32.09 -6.95
C HIS A 142 -38.85 32.50 -7.61
N PRO A 143 -38.58 32.09 -8.87
CA PRO A 143 -37.36 32.47 -9.53
C PRO A 143 -37.33 33.97 -9.84
N ALA A 144 -36.16 34.57 -9.73
CA ALA A 144 -35.89 35.87 -10.31
C ALA A 144 -35.74 35.72 -11.83
N TYR A 145 -36.09 36.76 -12.60
CA TYR A 145 -35.94 36.73 -14.06
C TYR A 145 -35.57 38.10 -14.62
N GLU A 146 -34.88 38.09 -15.77
CA GLU A 146 -34.54 39.28 -16.56
C GLU A 146 -34.92 39.00 -18.03
N LEU A 147 -35.72 39.88 -18.63
CA LEU A 147 -36.23 39.70 -19.99
C LEU A 147 -35.13 39.98 -21.02
N LEU A 148 -35.02 39.13 -22.04
CA LEU A 148 -34.12 39.32 -23.17
C LEU A 148 -34.88 40.01 -24.30
N HIS A 149 -34.91 41.35 -24.29
CA HIS A 149 -35.59 42.14 -25.32
C HIS A 149 -34.73 42.26 -26.60
N SER A 150 -35.36 42.12 -27.77
CA SER A 150 -34.71 42.31 -29.08
C SER A 150 -34.57 43.78 -29.49
N ASP A 151 -35.44 44.70 -29.00
CA ASP A 151 -35.67 45.99 -29.68
C ASP A 151 -35.68 47.25 -28.78
N SER A 152 -34.90 47.31 -27.68
CA SER A 152 -34.75 48.56 -26.91
C SER A 152 -33.29 49.01 -26.84
N ALA A 153 -33.04 50.26 -27.25
CA ALA A 153 -31.70 50.85 -27.38
C ALA A 153 -30.88 50.85 -26.08
N GLU A 154 -31.53 50.91 -24.90
CA GLU A 154 -30.87 50.85 -23.59
C GLU A 154 -30.45 49.43 -23.17
N ALA A 155 -31.15 48.39 -23.65
CA ALA A 155 -30.78 46.99 -23.39
C ALA A 155 -29.66 46.49 -24.31
N VAL A 156 -29.42 47.19 -25.43
CA VAL A 156 -28.39 46.86 -26.42
C VAL A 156 -26.98 47.09 -25.85
N GLU A 157 -26.77 48.04 -24.91
CA GLU A 157 -25.44 48.30 -24.35
C GLU A 157 -25.03 47.33 -23.23
N SER A 158 -25.94 46.96 -22.31
CA SER A 158 -25.58 46.12 -21.15
C SER A 158 -25.38 44.64 -21.47
N TRP A 159 -25.74 44.17 -22.67
CA TRP A 159 -25.46 42.80 -23.14
C TRP A 159 -25.21 42.78 -24.65
N ALA A 160 -24.38 43.73 -25.12
CA ALA A 160 -24.12 43.96 -26.55
C ALA A 160 -23.42 42.81 -27.29
N GLY A 161 -22.87 41.81 -26.59
CA GLY A 161 -22.11 40.70 -27.16
C GLY A 161 -23.00 39.60 -27.75
N ALA A 162 -22.47 38.86 -28.74
CA ALA A 162 -23.06 37.61 -29.22
C ALA A 162 -23.07 36.50 -28.14
N LEU A 163 -22.26 36.67 -27.10
CA LEU A 163 -22.06 35.73 -25.99
C LEU A 163 -22.41 36.41 -24.66
N ILE A 164 -23.28 35.75 -23.90
CA ILE A 164 -23.83 36.22 -22.61
C ILE A 164 -23.05 35.54 -21.47
N PRO A 165 -22.25 36.26 -20.68
CA PRO A 165 -21.53 35.69 -19.54
C PRO A 165 -22.49 35.35 -18.39
N ILE A 166 -22.39 34.12 -17.89
CA ILE A 166 -23.16 33.64 -16.73
C ILE A 166 -22.22 33.48 -15.54
N TYR A 167 -22.39 34.34 -14.53
CA TYR A 167 -21.56 34.39 -13.33
C TYR A 167 -22.05 33.41 -12.25
N PRO A 168 -21.17 32.94 -11.36
CA PRO A 168 -21.56 32.26 -10.13
C PRO A 168 -22.46 33.18 -9.29
N ALA A 169 -23.74 32.82 -9.17
CA ALA A 169 -24.78 33.58 -8.48
C ALA A 169 -25.13 32.96 -7.11
N THR A 170 -25.69 33.76 -6.21
CA THR A 170 -26.26 33.31 -4.93
C THR A 170 -27.74 33.69 -4.86
N ALA A 171 -28.47 33.14 -3.88
CA ALA A 171 -29.89 33.49 -3.67
C ALA A 171 -30.14 35.00 -3.43
N LYS A 172 -29.10 35.77 -3.09
CA LYS A 172 -29.17 37.22 -2.86
C LYS A 172 -28.57 38.06 -4.00
N LEU A 173 -27.78 37.44 -4.89
CA LEU A 173 -27.04 38.11 -5.97
C LEU A 173 -27.12 37.28 -7.25
N GLU A 174 -27.98 37.71 -8.17
CA GLU A 174 -28.22 37.06 -9.46
C GLU A 174 -27.15 37.42 -10.50
N SER A 175 -26.92 36.52 -11.46
CA SER A 175 -25.86 36.64 -12.48
C SER A 175 -25.87 37.97 -13.23
N TRP A 176 -27.05 38.51 -13.58
CA TRP A 176 -27.13 39.78 -14.31
C TRP A 176 -26.83 41.01 -13.45
N LYS A 177 -27.06 40.95 -12.13
CA LYS A 177 -26.65 42.03 -11.22
C LYS A 177 -25.13 42.04 -11.07
N ILE A 178 -24.52 40.86 -11.00
CA ILE A 178 -23.06 40.70 -11.03
C ILE A 178 -22.51 41.24 -12.36
N GLY A 179 -23.11 40.86 -13.49
CA GLY A 179 -22.70 41.35 -14.81
C GLY A 179 -22.78 42.88 -14.95
N LYS A 180 -23.86 43.51 -14.46
CA LYS A 180 -23.98 44.99 -14.44
C LYS A 180 -22.91 45.64 -13.57
N ALA A 181 -22.60 45.06 -12.41
CA ALA A 181 -21.54 45.54 -11.55
C ALA A 181 -20.15 45.39 -12.21
N VAL A 182 -19.87 44.25 -12.83
CA VAL A 182 -18.64 44.03 -13.61
C VAL A 182 -18.51 45.08 -14.71
N GLN A 183 -19.56 45.35 -15.47
CA GLN A 183 -19.51 46.38 -16.53
C GLN A 183 -19.22 47.78 -16.02
N THR A 184 -19.67 48.10 -14.81
CA THR A 184 -19.40 49.38 -14.18
C THR A 184 -17.91 49.54 -13.88
N VAL A 185 -17.24 48.45 -13.51
CA VAL A 185 -15.81 48.48 -13.13
C VAL A 185 -14.86 48.07 -14.26
N LEU A 186 -15.36 47.42 -15.33
CA LEU A 186 -14.59 46.89 -16.46
C LEU A 186 -13.67 47.91 -17.14
N PRO A 187 -14.03 49.20 -17.30
CA PRO A 187 -13.10 50.19 -17.84
C PRO A 187 -11.78 50.29 -17.07
N SER A 188 -11.83 50.09 -15.75
CA SER A 188 -10.65 50.11 -14.88
C SER A 188 -9.68 48.94 -15.12
N ALA A 189 -10.10 47.90 -15.86
CA ALA A 189 -9.22 46.80 -16.25
C ALA A 189 -8.09 47.24 -17.20
N GLN A 190 -8.22 48.38 -17.88
CA GLN A 190 -7.16 48.95 -18.72
C GLN A 190 -5.94 49.41 -17.92
N GLU A 191 -6.12 49.66 -16.63
CA GLU A 191 -5.07 50.12 -15.72
C GLU A 191 -4.40 48.93 -14.98
N ALA A 192 -4.78 47.69 -15.30
CA ALA A 192 -4.17 46.50 -14.69
C ALA A 192 -2.71 46.33 -15.16
N LEU A 193 -1.79 46.19 -14.20
CA LEU A 193 -0.40 45.87 -14.47
C LEU A 193 -0.25 44.41 -14.87
N ASP A 194 0.51 44.16 -15.95
CA ASP A 194 0.73 42.81 -16.45
C ASP A 194 1.77 42.08 -15.58
N PRO A 195 1.42 40.94 -14.94
CA PRO A 195 2.36 40.18 -14.11
C PRO A 195 3.34 39.33 -14.94
N LEU A 196 3.05 39.06 -16.22
CA LEU A 196 3.94 38.28 -17.08
C LEU A 196 5.02 39.19 -17.72
N PRO A 197 6.30 38.77 -17.72
CA PRO A 197 7.33 39.45 -18.49
C PRO A 197 6.97 39.53 -19.98
N ASP A 198 7.27 40.66 -20.63
CA ASP A 198 6.97 40.86 -22.05
C ASP A 198 7.59 39.80 -22.97
N SER A 199 8.78 39.31 -22.63
CA SER A 199 9.45 38.23 -23.37
C SER A 199 8.68 36.91 -23.30
N LEU A 200 8.15 36.56 -22.12
CA LEU A 200 7.37 35.34 -21.90
C LEU A 200 6.03 35.43 -22.62
N ARG A 201 5.34 36.56 -22.50
CA ARG A 201 4.06 36.84 -23.15
C ARG A 201 4.20 36.79 -24.68
N ALA A 202 5.17 37.50 -25.25
CA ALA A 202 5.39 37.57 -26.69
C ALA A 202 5.84 36.22 -27.28
N GLY A 203 6.73 35.50 -26.59
CA GLY A 203 7.22 34.19 -27.03
C GLY A 203 6.12 33.13 -27.12
N ARG A 204 5.02 33.31 -26.39
CA ARG A 204 3.89 32.36 -26.29
C ARG A 204 2.62 32.84 -26.98
N GLY A 205 2.64 34.02 -27.61
CA GLY A 205 1.47 34.60 -28.28
C GLY A 205 0.32 34.93 -27.33
N LEU A 206 0.61 35.17 -26.04
CA LEU A 206 -0.41 35.48 -25.04
C LEU A 206 -0.85 36.96 -25.15
N VAL A 207 -2.15 37.21 -25.02
CA VAL A 207 -2.72 38.57 -24.93
C VAL A 207 -2.30 39.25 -23.64
N THR A 208 -2.46 40.58 -23.52
CA THR A 208 -2.16 41.33 -22.28
C THR A 208 -3.22 41.10 -21.18
N LEU A 209 -2.90 41.35 -19.90
CA LEU A 209 -3.86 41.14 -18.81
C LEU A 209 -5.13 42.01 -18.99
N PRO A 210 -5.01 43.31 -19.32
CA PRO A 210 -6.17 44.13 -19.66
C PRO A 210 -7.03 43.53 -20.76
N GLU A 211 -6.41 42.99 -21.82
CA GLU A 211 -7.13 42.37 -22.93
C GLU A 211 -7.81 41.06 -22.51
N ALA A 212 -7.15 40.24 -21.68
CA ALA A 212 -7.74 39.02 -21.14
C ALA A 212 -8.95 39.30 -20.24
N LEU A 213 -8.87 40.29 -19.35
CA LEU A 213 -9.99 40.71 -18.50
C LEU A 213 -11.16 41.26 -19.33
N LEU A 214 -10.88 41.99 -20.40
CA LEU A 214 -11.91 42.44 -21.35
C LEU A 214 -12.54 41.24 -22.07
N LYS A 215 -11.73 40.34 -22.64
CA LYS A 215 -12.19 39.17 -23.40
C LYS A 215 -12.96 38.17 -22.53
N ILE A 216 -12.59 37.97 -21.27
CA ILE A 216 -13.30 37.03 -20.37
C ILE A 216 -14.66 37.58 -19.95
N HIS A 217 -14.80 38.88 -19.71
CA HIS A 217 -16.09 39.48 -19.29
C HIS A 217 -16.97 39.94 -20.45
N ARG A 218 -16.37 40.28 -21.59
CA ARG A 218 -17.05 40.77 -22.80
C ARG A 218 -16.46 40.13 -24.08
N PRO A 219 -16.60 38.80 -24.27
CA PRO A 219 -16.11 38.14 -25.47
C PRO A 219 -16.96 38.49 -26.71
N HIS A 220 -16.31 38.63 -27.86
CA HIS A 220 -16.98 38.74 -29.15
C HIS A 220 -17.12 37.37 -29.83
N THR A 221 -16.13 36.49 -29.62
CA THR A 221 -16.05 35.16 -30.21
C THR A 221 -15.70 34.10 -29.16
N LYS A 222 -15.91 32.82 -29.50
CA LYS A 222 -15.42 31.71 -28.67
C LYS A 222 -13.88 31.67 -28.57
N ALA A 223 -13.19 32.18 -29.60
CA ALA A 223 -11.73 32.29 -29.58
C ALA A 223 -11.26 33.30 -28.52
N ASP A 224 -11.96 34.42 -28.34
CA ASP A 224 -11.64 35.39 -27.28
C ASP A 224 -11.68 34.76 -25.88
N ILE A 225 -12.65 33.87 -25.63
CA ILE A 225 -12.76 33.15 -24.37
C ILE A 225 -11.57 32.20 -24.18
N ALA A 226 -11.17 31.50 -25.25
CA ALA A 226 -10.03 30.59 -25.22
C ALA A 226 -8.72 31.34 -24.95
N ASP A 227 -8.48 32.45 -25.67
CA ASP A 227 -7.30 33.31 -25.48
C ASP A 227 -7.23 33.87 -24.05
N ALA A 228 -8.36 34.38 -23.54
CA ALA A 228 -8.45 34.92 -22.19
C ALA A 228 -8.20 33.84 -21.13
N ARG A 229 -8.80 32.66 -21.29
CA ARG A 229 -8.58 31.54 -20.36
C ARG A 229 -7.15 31.06 -20.39
N ALA A 230 -6.56 30.86 -21.57
CA ALA A 230 -5.16 30.47 -21.71
C ALA A 230 -4.24 31.46 -21.00
N ARG A 231 -4.49 32.77 -21.19
CA ARG A 231 -3.72 33.83 -20.54
C ARG A 231 -3.89 33.84 -19.01
N LEU A 232 -5.12 33.75 -18.50
CA LEU A 232 -5.39 33.79 -17.06
C LEU A 232 -4.90 32.52 -16.34
N LYS A 233 -4.92 31.36 -17.00
CA LYS A 233 -4.27 30.13 -16.51
C LYS A 233 -2.77 30.33 -16.33
N TRP A 234 -2.12 30.97 -17.30
CA TRP A 234 -0.70 31.29 -17.23
C TRP A 234 -0.38 32.26 -16.10
N ASP A 235 -1.21 33.29 -15.86
CA ASP A 235 -1.03 34.21 -14.74
C ASP A 235 -1.08 33.44 -13.40
N GLU A 236 -2.10 32.60 -13.20
CA GLU A 236 -2.22 31.81 -11.97
C GLU A 236 -1.06 30.83 -11.81
N ALA A 237 -0.72 30.06 -12.85
CA ALA A 237 0.39 29.09 -12.79
C ALA A 237 1.73 29.78 -12.54
N PHE A 238 2.01 30.89 -13.24
CA PHE A 238 3.30 31.56 -13.18
C PHE A 238 3.50 32.30 -11.86
N VAL A 239 2.51 33.06 -11.38
CA VAL A 239 2.61 33.75 -10.07
C VAL A 239 2.79 32.72 -8.95
N LEU A 240 2.05 31.60 -8.99
CA LEU A 240 2.22 30.50 -8.04
C LEU A 240 3.61 29.88 -8.08
N GLN A 241 4.11 29.59 -9.29
CA GLN A 241 5.42 28.99 -9.48
C GLN A 241 6.55 29.94 -9.08
N VAL A 242 6.39 31.25 -9.22
CA VAL A 242 7.32 32.26 -8.73
C VAL A 242 7.32 32.28 -7.20
N ALA A 243 6.15 32.20 -6.54
CA ALA A 243 6.07 32.07 -5.08
C ALA A 243 6.83 30.83 -4.59
N LEU A 244 6.56 29.67 -5.20
CA LEU A 244 7.23 28.41 -4.88
C LEU A 244 8.72 28.44 -5.23
N ALA A 245 9.11 29.08 -6.32
CA ALA A 245 10.52 29.22 -6.70
C ALA A 245 11.27 30.15 -5.74
N ARG A 246 10.66 31.27 -5.29
CA ARG A 246 11.24 32.13 -4.24
C ARG A 246 11.37 31.39 -2.93
N ARG A 247 10.38 30.57 -2.55
CA ARG A 247 10.47 29.70 -1.37
C ARG A 247 11.59 28.67 -1.52
N ARG A 248 11.65 27.92 -2.63
CA ARG A 248 12.77 27.00 -2.90
C ARG A 248 14.11 27.73 -2.88
N HIS A 249 14.17 28.95 -3.42
CA HIS A 249 15.37 29.77 -3.37
C HIS A 249 15.74 30.14 -1.93
N ALA A 250 14.78 30.57 -1.10
CA ALA A 250 14.97 30.85 0.31
C ALA A 250 15.36 29.59 1.11
N ASP A 251 14.74 28.45 0.84
CA ASP A 251 15.09 27.14 1.40
C ASP A 251 16.51 26.72 0.99
N THR A 252 16.93 27.01 -0.24
CA THR A 252 18.35 26.86 -0.64
C THR A 252 19.27 27.93 -0.06
N GLN A 253 18.76 28.96 0.63
CA GLN A 253 19.61 29.82 1.47
C GLN A 253 19.66 29.31 2.92
N LEU A 254 18.73 28.43 3.32
CA LEU A 254 18.81 27.74 4.61
C LEU A 254 19.94 26.72 4.56
N ALA A 255 21.03 27.04 5.24
CA ALA A 255 22.13 26.11 5.42
C ALA A 255 21.64 24.89 6.22
N ALA A 256 21.65 23.72 5.59
CA ALA A 256 21.58 22.43 6.27
C ALA A 256 22.98 21.84 6.38
N VAL A 257 23.18 20.98 7.38
CA VAL A 257 24.44 20.25 7.53
C VAL A 257 24.45 19.13 6.48
N PRO A 258 25.39 19.11 5.51
CA PRO A 258 25.50 18.00 4.57
C PRO A 258 25.73 16.68 5.29
N ARG A 259 24.85 15.70 5.06
CA ARG A 259 24.91 14.35 5.61
C ARG A 259 25.39 13.35 4.55
N ALA A 260 26.61 13.55 4.08
CA ALA A 260 27.24 12.61 3.15
C ALA A 260 27.46 11.25 3.83
N ALA A 261 26.98 10.18 3.19
CA ALA A 261 27.20 8.82 3.65
C ALA A 261 28.71 8.54 3.76
N ARG A 262 29.14 8.01 4.91
CA ARG A 262 30.55 7.66 5.12
C ARG A 262 30.81 6.24 4.62
N PRO A 263 31.87 6.02 3.82
CA PRO A 263 32.20 4.70 3.31
C PRO A 263 32.62 3.70 4.40
N ASP A 264 32.94 4.18 5.60
CA ASP A 264 33.35 3.39 6.77
C ASP A 264 32.39 3.52 7.97
N GLY A 265 31.16 3.95 7.75
CA GLY A 265 30.15 4.15 8.79
C GLY A 265 29.33 2.90 9.19
N ILE A 266 28.39 3.09 10.11
CA ILE A 266 27.38 2.11 10.52
C ILE A 266 26.53 1.67 9.33
N LEU A 267 26.23 2.55 8.37
CA LEU A 267 25.55 2.18 7.13
C LEU A 267 26.35 1.15 6.34
N ALA A 268 27.67 1.34 6.21
CA ALA A 268 28.53 0.38 5.51
C ALA A 268 28.59 -0.95 6.28
N ALA A 269 28.75 -0.90 7.61
CA ALA A 269 28.72 -2.09 8.46
C ALA A 269 27.35 -2.80 8.44
N PHE A 270 26.26 -2.05 8.29
CA PHE A 270 24.92 -2.58 8.15
C PHE A 270 24.72 -3.20 6.77
N ASP A 271 25.08 -2.49 5.69
CA ASP A 271 25.05 -2.97 4.31
C ASP A 271 25.92 -4.23 4.12
N ASP A 272 27.06 -4.33 4.83
CA ASP A 272 27.93 -5.52 4.87
C ASP A 272 27.32 -6.69 5.66
N ARG A 273 26.45 -6.41 6.64
CA ARG A 273 25.76 -7.41 7.48
C ARG A 273 24.47 -7.94 6.86
N LEU A 274 23.84 -7.11 6.04
CA LEU A 274 23.44 -7.47 4.69
C LEU A 274 23.52 -8.95 4.32
N PRO A 275 22.53 -9.84 4.57
CA PRO A 275 22.56 -11.15 3.90
C PRO A 275 22.45 -11.08 2.35
N PHE A 276 22.66 -9.90 1.74
CA PHE A 276 21.67 -9.33 0.84
C PHE A 276 22.05 -8.01 0.11
N THR A 277 22.11 -8.04 -1.22
CA THR A 277 22.13 -6.86 -2.13
C THR A 277 20.74 -6.30 -2.42
N LEU A 278 20.66 -4.97 -2.51
CA LEU A 278 19.45 -4.21 -2.81
C LEU A 278 19.07 -4.27 -4.30
N THR A 279 17.78 -4.12 -4.63
CA THR A 279 17.29 -4.08 -6.03
C THR A 279 17.74 -2.82 -6.77
N GLU A 280 17.78 -2.81 -8.11
CA GLU A 280 18.08 -1.60 -8.89
C GLU A 280 17.17 -0.41 -8.54
N GLY A 281 15.88 -0.65 -8.29
CA GLY A 281 14.94 0.36 -7.83
C GLY A 281 15.31 0.90 -6.44
N GLN A 282 15.63 0.01 -5.48
CA GLN A 282 16.07 0.41 -4.15
C GLN A 282 17.42 1.14 -4.18
N GLN A 283 18.37 0.70 -5.02
CA GLN A 283 19.66 1.35 -5.19
C GLN A 283 19.53 2.72 -5.87
N LYS A 284 18.67 2.85 -6.87
CA LYS A 284 18.36 4.13 -7.52
C LYS A 284 17.77 5.10 -6.52
N VAL A 285 16.70 4.71 -5.83
CA VAL A 285 16.04 5.55 -4.82
C VAL A 285 16.98 5.89 -3.67
N SER A 286 17.77 4.92 -3.17
CA SER A 286 18.75 5.23 -2.13
C SER A 286 19.84 6.19 -2.61
N ARG A 287 20.30 6.09 -3.87
CA ARG A 287 21.24 7.07 -4.44
C ARG A 287 20.63 8.47 -4.51
N GLU A 288 19.41 8.59 -5.03
CA GLU A 288 18.69 9.88 -5.06
C GLU A 288 18.58 10.49 -3.64
N ILE A 289 18.24 9.69 -2.63
CA ILE A 289 18.18 10.15 -1.24
C ILE A 289 19.57 10.53 -0.72
N PHE A 290 20.61 9.74 -0.97
CA PHE A 290 21.96 10.01 -0.47
C PHE A 290 22.59 11.25 -1.13
N ASP A 291 22.35 11.44 -2.42
CA ASP A 291 22.83 12.60 -3.16
C ASP A 291 22.21 13.88 -2.60
N ASP A 292 20.91 13.87 -2.28
CA ASP A 292 20.24 15.00 -1.65
C ASP A 292 20.68 15.24 -0.20
N LEU A 293 20.84 14.17 0.59
CA LEU A 293 21.36 14.25 1.96
C LEU A 293 22.76 14.87 1.99
N ALA A 294 23.56 14.66 0.94
CA ALA A 294 24.91 15.23 0.83
C ALA A 294 24.94 16.71 0.43
N THR A 295 23.80 17.35 0.16
CA THR A 295 23.74 18.76 -0.20
C THR A 295 23.75 19.69 1.03
N ALA A 296 24.10 20.96 0.83
CA ALA A 296 24.10 21.99 1.88
C ALA A 296 22.70 22.60 2.14
N HIS A 297 21.65 22.01 1.58
CA HIS A 297 20.28 22.48 1.69
C HIS A 297 19.37 21.33 2.15
N PRO A 298 18.27 21.62 2.86
CA PRO A 298 17.39 20.57 3.36
C PRO A 298 16.71 19.82 2.20
N MET A 299 16.75 18.48 2.26
CA MET A 299 16.09 17.60 1.29
C MET A 299 14.61 17.53 1.66
N HIS A 300 13.70 17.76 0.71
CA HIS A 300 12.26 17.56 0.89
C HIS A 300 11.75 16.55 -0.15
N ARG A 301 11.73 15.25 0.21
CA ARG A 301 11.45 14.15 -0.72
C ARG A 301 10.28 13.27 -0.27
N LEU A 302 9.45 12.87 -1.22
CA LEU A 302 8.39 11.88 -1.07
C LEU A 302 8.84 10.54 -1.66
N LEU A 303 8.96 9.53 -0.81
CA LEU A 303 9.13 8.13 -1.18
C LEU A 303 7.76 7.45 -1.30
N GLN A 304 7.43 7.02 -2.50
CA GLN A 304 6.20 6.30 -2.79
C GLN A 304 6.53 4.84 -3.11
N GLY A 305 5.84 3.89 -2.48
CA GLY A 305 5.97 2.47 -2.81
C GLY A 305 4.85 1.62 -2.21
N GLU A 306 4.46 0.55 -2.91
CA GLU A 306 3.49 -0.42 -2.37
C GLU A 306 4.13 -1.38 -1.37
N VAL A 307 3.32 -1.81 -0.39
CA VAL A 307 3.71 -2.75 0.66
C VAL A 307 3.98 -4.14 0.03
N GLY A 308 5.24 -4.60 0.01
CA GLY A 308 5.60 -6.01 -0.29
C GLY A 308 6.07 -6.35 -1.72
N SER A 309 6.87 -5.52 -2.39
CA SER A 309 7.26 -5.75 -3.80
C SER A 309 8.38 -6.78 -4.07
N GLY A 310 8.92 -7.49 -3.07
CA GLY A 310 9.96 -8.52 -3.28
C GLY A 310 9.65 -9.81 -2.52
N LYS A 311 9.89 -10.97 -3.15
CA LYS A 311 9.76 -12.38 -2.65
C LYS A 311 8.57 -13.22 -3.11
N ALA A 312 8.01 -13.03 -4.31
CA ALA A 312 6.89 -13.89 -4.70
C ALA A 312 7.35 -15.30 -5.13
N GLN A 313 6.71 -16.33 -4.60
CA GLN A 313 6.84 -17.72 -5.08
C GLN A 313 5.46 -18.29 -5.39
N PRO A 314 5.36 -19.26 -6.31
CA PRO A 314 4.11 -19.95 -6.60
C PRO A 314 3.42 -20.48 -5.35
N LEU A 315 2.08 -20.46 -5.32
CA LEU A 315 1.32 -20.98 -4.17
C LEU A 315 1.62 -22.47 -3.88
N ASP A 316 2.05 -23.22 -4.90
CA ASP A 316 2.47 -24.62 -4.81
C ASP A 316 3.91 -24.84 -4.34
N SER A 317 4.75 -23.79 -4.29
CA SER A 317 6.09 -23.84 -3.68
C SER A 317 6.02 -24.22 -2.21
N LEU A 318 7.08 -24.84 -1.70
CA LEU A 318 7.14 -25.30 -0.32
C LEU A 318 7.99 -24.35 0.54
N VAL A 319 7.54 -24.13 1.78
CA VAL A 319 8.24 -23.39 2.84
C VAL A 319 8.49 -24.34 3.99
N LEU A 320 9.72 -24.39 4.48
CA LEU A 320 10.10 -25.25 5.59
C LEU A 320 9.60 -24.66 6.91
N THR A 321 8.85 -25.46 7.67
CA THR A 321 8.35 -25.12 9.00
C THR A 321 8.88 -26.12 10.03
N PRO A 322 8.79 -25.85 11.34
CA PRO A 322 9.21 -26.80 12.37
C PRO A 322 8.53 -28.17 12.30
N SER A 323 7.35 -28.27 11.67
CA SER A 323 6.63 -29.53 11.48
C SER A 323 6.82 -30.16 10.09
N GLY A 324 7.75 -29.64 9.29
CA GLY A 324 8.03 -30.07 7.93
C GLY A 324 7.66 -29.02 6.87
N PHE A 325 7.70 -29.41 5.59
CA PHE A 325 7.33 -28.49 4.51
C PHE A 325 5.81 -28.28 4.44
N ARG A 326 5.41 -27.02 4.31
CA ARG A 326 4.03 -26.60 4.02
C ARG A 326 4.01 -25.76 2.75
N ARG A 327 2.87 -25.70 2.06
CA ARG A 327 2.77 -24.92 0.81
C ARG A 327 2.80 -23.43 1.12
N MET A 328 3.39 -22.65 0.22
CA MET A 328 3.44 -21.19 0.26
C MET A 328 2.04 -20.62 0.40
N GLY A 329 1.06 -21.12 -0.36
CA GLY A 329 -0.33 -20.67 -0.27
C GLY A 329 -1.05 -20.98 1.05
N ASP A 330 -0.51 -21.88 1.88
CA ASP A 330 -1.08 -22.22 3.19
C ASP A 330 -0.49 -21.38 4.33
N MET A 331 0.53 -20.56 4.05
CA MET A 331 1.23 -19.75 5.05
C MET A 331 0.35 -18.62 5.60
N ARG A 332 0.35 -18.43 6.92
CA ARG A 332 -0.38 -17.37 7.61
C ARG A 332 0.54 -16.55 8.51
N VAL A 333 0.17 -15.30 8.77
CA VAL A 333 0.87 -14.47 9.78
C VAL A 333 0.77 -15.19 11.14
N GLY A 334 1.91 -15.31 11.83
CA GLY A 334 2.07 -16.06 13.07
C GLY A 334 2.55 -17.51 12.87
N ASP A 335 2.51 -18.06 11.65
CA ASP A 335 3.09 -19.38 11.39
C ASP A 335 4.61 -19.35 11.57
N ALA A 336 5.17 -20.44 12.08
CA ALA A 336 6.62 -20.58 12.27
C ALA A 336 7.29 -21.14 11.01
N VAL A 337 8.39 -20.54 10.59
CA VAL A 337 9.23 -20.99 9.47
C VAL A 337 10.67 -21.19 9.91
N VAL A 338 11.39 -22.05 9.20
CA VAL A 338 12.81 -22.29 9.42
C VAL A 338 13.62 -21.31 8.58
N VAL A 339 14.58 -20.65 9.23
CA VAL A 339 15.52 -19.72 8.62
C VAL A 339 16.87 -20.41 8.31
N PRO A 340 17.77 -19.82 7.51
CA PRO A 340 18.92 -20.53 6.93
C PRO A 340 19.94 -21.11 7.92
N ASP A 341 20.12 -20.46 9.06
CA ASP A 341 20.96 -20.91 10.18
C ASP A 341 20.32 -22.02 11.02
N GLY A 342 19.05 -22.32 10.75
CA GLY A 342 18.27 -23.37 11.40
C GLY A 342 17.41 -22.88 12.56
N GLU A 343 17.40 -21.57 12.85
CA GLU A 343 16.49 -21.00 13.83
C GLU A 343 15.03 -20.99 13.34
N ILE A 344 14.11 -20.78 14.28
CA ILE A 344 12.67 -20.71 14.00
C ILE A 344 12.23 -19.26 14.13
N ALA A 345 11.62 -18.72 13.09
CA ALA A 345 11.09 -17.36 13.06
C ALA A 345 9.61 -17.34 12.71
N ALA A 346 8.89 -16.33 13.22
CA ALA A 346 7.48 -16.15 12.92
C ALA A 346 7.29 -15.39 11.61
N ILE A 347 6.30 -15.78 10.82
CA ILE A 347 5.82 -14.98 9.69
C ILE A 347 5.11 -13.74 10.25
N ASP A 348 5.63 -12.55 9.97
CA ASP A 348 5.02 -11.28 10.39
C ASP A 348 4.19 -10.62 9.28
N GLY A 349 4.31 -11.11 8.05
CA GLY A 349 3.51 -10.65 6.91
C GLY A 349 3.32 -11.74 5.87
N VAL A 350 2.11 -11.83 5.31
CA VAL A 350 1.80 -12.64 4.14
C VAL A 350 1.15 -11.71 3.13
N PHE A 351 1.66 -11.68 1.90
CA PHE A 351 1.17 -10.80 0.86
C PHE A 351 0.97 -11.60 -0.42
N PRO A 352 -0.28 -11.94 -0.78
CA PRO A 352 -0.61 -12.56 -2.04
C PRO A 352 -0.13 -11.71 -3.22
N GLN A 353 0.51 -12.37 -4.18
CA GLN A 353 1.16 -11.75 -5.33
C GLN A 353 0.49 -12.16 -6.68
N GLY A 354 -0.54 -13.03 -6.64
CA GLY A 354 -1.34 -13.57 -7.77
C GLY A 354 -0.56 -13.84 -9.04
N GLU A 355 -1.12 -13.70 -10.24
CA GLU A 355 -0.45 -14.31 -11.40
C GLU A 355 0.76 -13.52 -11.91
N ARG A 356 1.95 -14.10 -11.75
CA ARG A 356 3.22 -13.59 -12.30
C ARG A 356 3.87 -14.61 -13.22
N ASP A 357 4.76 -14.14 -14.09
CA ASP A 357 5.68 -14.98 -14.85
C ASP A 357 6.63 -15.69 -13.88
N VAL A 358 6.60 -17.02 -13.90
CA VAL A 358 7.37 -17.88 -13.00
C VAL A 358 8.53 -18.52 -13.75
N TRP A 359 9.68 -18.52 -13.10
CA TRP A 359 10.92 -19.09 -13.56
C TRP A 359 11.38 -20.17 -12.59
N ARG A 360 11.95 -21.25 -13.13
CA ARG A 360 12.52 -22.37 -12.40
C ARG A 360 14.03 -22.26 -12.41
N LEU A 361 14.61 -22.09 -11.23
CA LEU A 361 16.05 -22.19 -11.03
C LEU A 361 16.41 -23.67 -10.87
N VAL A 362 17.26 -24.20 -11.76
CA VAL A 362 17.75 -25.58 -11.70
C VAL A 362 19.15 -25.60 -11.08
N LEU A 363 19.35 -26.43 -10.06
CA LEU A 363 20.58 -26.49 -9.27
C LEU A 363 21.47 -27.68 -9.68
N SER A 364 22.75 -27.62 -9.31
CA SER A 364 23.76 -28.65 -9.66
C SER A 364 23.47 -30.06 -9.21
N ASP A 365 22.66 -30.22 -8.16
CA ASP A 365 22.22 -31.51 -7.62
C ASP A 365 20.89 -31.98 -8.25
N GLY A 366 20.37 -31.25 -9.23
CA GLY A 366 19.10 -31.52 -9.90
C GLY A 366 17.86 -31.06 -9.11
N ALA A 367 18.03 -30.41 -7.96
CA ALA A 367 16.92 -29.71 -7.30
C ALA A 367 16.50 -28.48 -8.12
N SER A 368 15.26 -28.04 -7.97
CA SER A 368 14.81 -26.79 -8.60
C SER A 368 13.82 -26.03 -7.75
N VAL A 369 13.88 -24.70 -7.80
CA VAL A 369 12.90 -23.84 -7.12
C VAL A 369 12.23 -22.93 -8.12
N GLU A 370 10.93 -22.72 -7.93
CA GLU A 370 10.14 -21.81 -8.76
C GLU A 370 9.88 -20.49 -8.02
N CYS A 371 9.96 -19.39 -8.75
CA CYS A 371 9.81 -18.04 -8.22
C CYS A 371 9.51 -17.04 -9.35
N ASP A 372 9.12 -15.81 -9.02
CA ASP A 372 8.99 -14.76 -10.03
C ASP A 372 10.35 -14.18 -10.47
N ASP A 373 10.34 -13.38 -11.54
CA ASP A 373 11.56 -12.80 -12.15
C ASP A 373 12.26 -11.78 -11.22
N GLU A 374 11.55 -11.24 -10.23
CA GLU A 374 12.06 -10.27 -9.24
C GLU A 374 12.44 -10.92 -7.89
N HIS A 375 12.35 -12.25 -7.80
CA HIS A 375 12.64 -12.97 -6.55
C HIS A 375 14.11 -12.84 -6.17
N LEU A 376 14.39 -12.56 -4.90
CA LEU A 376 15.72 -12.29 -4.38
C LEU A 376 16.39 -13.56 -3.85
N TRP A 377 17.61 -13.83 -4.34
CA TRP A 377 18.41 -15.02 -4.00
C TRP A 377 19.76 -14.64 -3.44
N ILE A 378 20.15 -15.25 -2.32
CA ILE A 378 21.51 -15.14 -1.77
C ILE A 378 22.43 -16.05 -2.60
N VAL A 379 23.35 -15.48 -3.37
CA VAL A 379 24.28 -16.17 -4.29
C VAL A 379 25.73 -15.71 -4.09
N GLY A 380 26.71 -16.57 -4.34
CA GLY A 380 28.10 -16.15 -4.46
C GLY A 380 28.88 -16.99 -5.47
N THR A 381 30.08 -16.57 -5.83
CA THR A 381 30.92 -17.31 -6.79
C THR A 381 31.77 -18.34 -6.05
N SER A 382 32.04 -19.50 -6.66
CA SER A 382 32.88 -20.53 -6.04
C SER A 382 34.20 -19.97 -5.48
N ARG A 383 34.87 -19.08 -6.23
CA ARG A 383 36.11 -18.41 -5.79
C ARG A 383 35.89 -17.45 -4.62
N GLY A 384 34.83 -16.65 -4.64
CA GLY A 384 34.53 -15.68 -3.58
C GLY A 384 34.30 -16.38 -2.24
N TRP A 385 33.52 -17.47 -2.25
CA TRP A 385 33.30 -18.25 -1.05
C TRP A 385 34.58 -18.90 -0.48
N HIS A 386 35.54 -19.32 -1.33
CA HIS A 386 36.84 -19.82 -0.86
C HIS A 386 37.72 -18.73 -0.24
N ARG A 387 37.51 -17.47 -0.64
CA ARG A 387 38.22 -16.31 -0.12
C ARG A 387 37.54 -15.66 1.09
N GLY A 388 36.39 -16.20 1.50
CA GLY A 388 35.57 -15.61 2.57
C GLY A 388 34.86 -14.31 2.14
N GLU A 389 34.67 -14.08 0.84
CA GLU A 389 33.89 -12.94 0.34
C GLU A 389 32.41 -13.12 0.72
N PRO A 390 31.70 -12.04 1.10
CA PRO A 390 30.29 -12.09 1.44
C PRO A 390 29.44 -12.47 0.23
N PRO A 391 28.34 -13.23 0.44
CA PRO A 391 27.40 -13.53 -0.63
C PRO A 391 26.68 -12.26 -1.11
N ARG A 392 26.26 -12.26 -2.37
CA ARG A 392 25.45 -11.22 -3.00
C ARG A 392 23.99 -11.62 -2.96
N ILE A 393 23.06 -10.67 -2.97
CA ILE A 393 21.74 -10.95 -3.56
C ILE A 393 21.69 -10.56 -5.01
N MET A 394 20.97 -11.38 -5.74
CA MET A 394 20.56 -11.10 -7.10
C MET A 394 19.09 -11.49 -7.26
N THR A 395 18.38 -10.74 -8.10
CA THR A 395 17.07 -11.13 -8.61
C THR A 395 17.21 -12.35 -9.53
N THR A 396 16.12 -13.11 -9.67
CA THR A 396 16.04 -14.19 -10.68
C THR A 396 16.38 -13.67 -12.08
N ARG A 397 15.95 -12.45 -12.43
CA ARG A 397 16.28 -11.79 -13.70
C ARG A 397 17.78 -11.57 -13.90
N GLU A 398 18.47 -11.07 -12.88
CA GLU A 398 19.91 -10.83 -12.93
C GLU A 398 20.68 -12.15 -13.07
N ILE A 399 20.31 -13.16 -12.29
CA ILE A 399 20.91 -14.50 -12.39
C ILE A 399 20.70 -15.09 -13.78
N ARG A 400 19.51 -14.92 -14.35
CA ARG A 400 19.17 -15.38 -15.71
C ARG A 400 20.00 -14.69 -16.80
N ARG A 401 20.32 -13.40 -16.63
CA ARG A 401 21.15 -12.65 -17.59
C ARG A 401 22.63 -12.99 -17.51
N ASP A 402 23.09 -13.54 -16.39
CA ASP A 402 24.50 -13.80 -16.10
C ASP A 402 24.72 -15.19 -15.45
N THR A 403 24.05 -16.24 -15.95
CA THR A 403 23.99 -17.55 -15.26
C THR A 403 25.33 -18.32 -15.29
N ALA A 404 26.14 -18.14 -16.34
CA ALA A 404 27.35 -18.92 -16.57
C ALA A 404 28.54 -18.03 -16.98
N GLU A 405 29.76 -18.48 -16.67
CA GLU A 405 31.02 -17.90 -17.14
C GLU A 405 31.21 -18.14 -18.66
N ALA A 406 32.18 -17.46 -19.26
CA ALA A 406 32.46 -17.58 -20.71
C ALA A 406 32.83 -19.01 -21.17
N ASP A 407 33.26 -19.87 -20.25
CA ASP A 407 33.58 -21.28 -20.48
C ASP A 407 32.38 -22.23 -20.29
N GLY A 408 31.19 -21.69 -20.00
CA GLY A 408 29.97 -22.45 -19.76
C GLY A 408 29.84 -23.02 -18.34
N THR A 409 30.77 -22.71 -17.42
CA THR A 409 30.65 -23.13 -16.03
C THR A 409 29.63 -22.27 -15.25
N PRO A 410 28.84 -22.85 -14.33
CA PRO A 410 27.91 -22.10 -13.49
C PRO A 410 28.62 -21.03 -12.66
N LYS A 411 28.14 -19.79 -12.74
CA LYS A 411 28.76 -18.65 -12.06
C LYS A 411 28.34 -18.52 -10.60
N TRP A 412 27.06 -18.76 -10.34
CA TRP A 412 26.40 -18.46 -9.06
C TRP A 412 26.10 -19.72 -8.25
N TYR A 413 26.35 -19.65 -6.94
CA TYR A 413 26.13 -20.73 -5.97
C TYR A 413 25.27 -20.24 -4.81
N LEU A 414 24.25 -21.02 -4.47
CA LEU A 414 23.38 -20.78 -3.32
C LEU A 414 23.98 -21.36 -2.03
N PRO A 415 23.75 -20.70 -0.86
CA PRO A 415 24.11 -21.25 0.44
C PRO A 415 23.38 -22.57 0.72
N ALA A 416 23.97 -23.40 1.57
CA ALA A 416 23.29 -24.55 2.15
C ALA A 416 22.51 -24.11 3.40
N ALA A 417 21.29 -24.60 3.56
CA ALA A 417 20.55 -24.43 4.81
C ALA A 417 21.13 -25.35 5.90
N ALA A 418 21.18 -24.88 7.13
CA ALA A 418 21.58 -25.69 8.27
C ALA A 418 20.56 -26.83 8.50
N PRO A 419 21.03 -28.03 8.88
CA PRO A 419 20.13 -29.10 9.28
C PRO A 419 19.37 -28.70 10.56
N VAL A 420 18.05 -28.90 10.57
CA VAL A 420 17.17 -28.57 11.71
C VAL A 420 16.42 -29.76 12.22
N ASP A 421 16.16 -29.86 13.53
CA ASP A 421 15.23 -30.86 14.06
C ASP A 421 13.79 -30.50 13.68
N LEU A 422 13.10 -31.43 13.03
CA LEU A 422 11.69 -31.29 12.67
C LEU A 422 10.85 -32.04 13.73
N GLY A 423 9.78 -31.41 14.20
CA GLY A 423 8.89 -31.96 15.23
C GLY A 423 8.26 -33.29 14.80
N GLY A 424 8.27 -34.29 15.69
CA GLY A 424 7.72 -35.63 15.40
C GLY A 424 8.22 -36.77 16.30
N ASP A 425 9.20 -36.54 17.18
CA ASP A 425 9.87 -37.59 17.95
C ASP A 425 8.99 -38.33 18.98
N GLN A 426 7.72 -37.96 19.15
CA GLN A 426 6.93 -38.44 20.29
C GLN A 426 6.38 -39.86 20.17
N THR A 427 6.34 -40.51 18.99
CA THR A 427 6.20 -41.99 18.88
C THR A 427 6.35 -42.47 17.42
N LEU A 428 7.58 -42.76 16.95
CA LEU A 428 7.77 -43.44 15.66
C LEU A 428 7.33 -44.92 15.78
N PRO A 429 6.59 -45.47 14.80
CA PRO A 429 6.04 -46.83 14.88
C PRO A 429 7.09 -47.92 14.64
N LEU A 430 8.29 -47.55 14.19
CA LEU A 430 9.42 -48.44 13.98
C LEU A 430 10.73 -47.66 14.23
N ASP A 431 11.78 -48.36 14.64
CA ASP A 431 13.12 -47.78 14.69
C ASP A 431 13.55 -47.28 13.28
N PRO A 432 14.05 -46.04 13.15
CA PRO A 432 14.44 -45.47 11.86
C PRO A 432 15.49 -46.28 11.11
N TYR A 433 16.51 -46.78 11.82
CA TYR A 433 17.58 -47.58 11.18
C TYR A 433 17.03 -48.92 10.68
N LEU A 434 16.17 -49.57 11.45
CA LEU A 434 15.45 -50.78 11.02
C LEU A 434 14.57 -50.53 9.78
N LEU A 435 13.84 -49.41 9.73
CA LEU A 435 13.05 -49.06 8.54
C LEU A 435 13.96 -48.89 7.31
N GLY A 436 15.09 -48.20 7.47
CA GLY A 436 16.06 -47.98 6.40
C GLY A 436 16.58 -49.28 5.82
N LEU A 437 16.95 -50.23 6.69
CA LEU A 437 17.39 -51.57 6.27
C LEU A 437 16.31 -52.31 5.50
N LEU A 438 15.06 -52.30 5.97
CA LEU A 438 13.94 -52.98 5.31
C LEU A 438 13.64 -52.37 3.94
N LEU A 439 13.75 -51.05 3.80
CA LEU A 439 13.61 -50.36 2.52
C LEU A 439 14.74 -50.70 1.55
N GLY A 440 15.98 -50.80 2.05
CA GLY A 440 17.14 -51.14 1.22
C GLY A 440 17.18 -52.60 0.75
N ASP A 441 16.63 -53.52 1.55
CA ASP A 441 16.52 -54.95 1.21
C ASP A 441 15.20 -55.31 0.47
N ASP A 442 14.34 -54.33 0.17
CA ASP A 442 13.02 -54.52 -0.43
C ASP A 442 12.07 -55.44 0.40
N SER A 443 12.27 -55.47 1.71
CA SER A 443 11.69 -56.46 2.64
C SER A 443 10.55 -55.92 3.51
N PHE A 444 9.55 -55.31 2.87
CA PHE A 444 8.41 -54.68 3.54
C PHE A 444 7.03 -55.23 3.11
N ARG A 445 6.97 -56.11 2.11
CA ARG A 445 5.72 -56.56 1.48
C ARG A 445 5.03 -57.72 2.20
N HIS A 446 5.70 -58.86 2.32
CA HIS A 446 5.14 -60.11 2.89
C HIS A 446 6.12 -60.89 3.79
N SER A 447 7.42 -60.68 3.64
CA SER A 447 8.47 -61.30 4.46
C SER A 447 9.43 -60.24 4.98
N LEU A 448 9.71 -60.26 6.29
CA LEU A 448 10.67 -59.36 6.94
C LEU A 448 12.08 -59.96 6.88
N ARG A 449 12.52 -60.31 5.67
CA ARG A 449 13.79 -61.02 5.45
C ARG A 449 14.93 -60.02 5.26
N LEU A 450 15.89 -60.00 6.17
CA LEU A 450 17.09 -59.18 6.06
C LEU A 450 18.25 -60.06 5.57
N SER A 451 18.89 -59.68 4.48
CA SER A 451 19.98 -60.46 3.88
C SER A 451 21.33 -59.80 4.18
N THR A 452 21.99 -60.25 5.25
CA THR A 452 23.25 -59.65 5.70
C THR A 452 24.28 -60.69 6.15
N ALA A 453 25.54 -60.46 5.78
CA ALA A 453 26.69 -61.20 6.32
C ALA A 453 27.29 -60.52 7.56
N ASP A 454 26.97 -59.25 7.80
CA ASP A 454 27.62 -58.37 8.78
C ASP A 454 26.99 -58.55 10.19
N ASP A 455 27.82 -58.92 11.19
CA ASP A 455 27.38 -59.05 12.59
C ASP A 455 26.87 -57.73 13.18
N GLU A 456 27.44 -56.60 12.76
CA GLU A 456 27.04 -55.26 13.19
C GLU A 456 25.57 -54.96 12.85
N ILE A 457 25.12 -55.31 11.63
CA ILE A 457 23.70 -55.18 11.25
C ILE A 457 22.83 -56.10 12.09
N ARG A 458 23.24 -57.36 12.30
CA ARG A 458 22.46 -58.31 13.12
C ARG A 458 22.26 -57.81 14.54
N ALA A 459 23.33 -57.31 15.17
CA ALA A 459 23.29 -56.75 16.51
C ALA A 459 22.42 -55.49 16.58
N ALA A 460 22.56 -54.58 15.61
CA ALA A 460 21.75 -53.37 15.54
C ALA A 460 20.25 -53.68 15.37
N VAL A 461 19.91 -54.63 14.50
CA VAL A 461 18.52 -55.07 14.30
C VAL A 461 17.96 -55.74 15.54
N ALA A 462 18.74 -56.60 16.22
CA ALA A 462 18.30 -57.25 17.46
C ALA A 462 18.00 -56.25 18.60
N LEU A 463 18.66 -55.09 18.61
CA LEU A 463 18.38 -53.99 19.53
C LEU A 463 17.20 -53.11 19.08
N ALA A 464 16.98 -52.99 17.77
CA ALA A 464 15.97 -52.12 17.17
C ALA A 464 14.59 -52.77 17.04
N VAL A 465 14.50 -54.10 17.05
CA VAL A 465 13.21 -54.82 17.04
C VAL A 465 12.49 -54.66 18.37
N ALA A 466 11.16 -54.59 18.31
CA ALA A 466 10.33 -54.50 19.51
C ALA A 466 10.56 -55.71 20.44
N PRO A 467 10.41 -55.57 21.78
CA PRO A 467 10.66 -56.66 22.74
C PRO A 467 9.85 -57.94 22.48
N GLU A 468 8.71 -57.81 21.80
CA GLU A 468 7.83 -58.91 21.40
C GLU A 468 8.30 -59.63 20.11
N CYS A 469 9.41 -59.20 19.53
CA CYS A 469 10.02 -59.78 18.33
C CYS A 469 11.48 -60.18 18.59
N ARG A 470 11.95 -61.15 17.82
CA ARG A 470 13.35 -61.55 17.80
C ARG A 470 13.82 -61.76 16.37
N LEU A 471 15.11 -61.53 16.14
CA LEU A 471 15.76 -61.85 14.88
C LEU A 471 16.17 -63.33 14.90
N VAL A 472 15.74 -64.11 13.89
CA VAL A 472 16.09 -65.53 13.76
C VAL A 472 16.70 -65.83 12.39
N PRO A 473 17.64 -66.78 12.28
CA PRO A 473 18.19 -67.18 10.99
C PRO A 473 17.16 -67.98 10.18
N VAL A 474 17.09 -67.73 8.87
CA VAL A 474 16.22 -68.49 7.95
C VAL A 474 16.86 -69.83 7.63
N ARG A 475 16.12 -70.93 7.83
CA ARG A 475 16.60 -72.29 7.51
C ARG A 475 17.05 -72.39 6.05
N GLY A 476 18.29 -72.87 5.85
CA GLY A 476 18.88 -73.06 4.52
C GLY A 476 19.64 -71.86 3.95
N SER A 477 19.71 -70.73 4.66
CA SER A 477 20.57 -69.59 4.29
C SER A 477 21.51 -69.22 5.43
N ARG A 478 22.77 -68.92 5.11
CA ARG A 478 23.77 -68.42 6.08
C ARG A 478 23.74 -66.90 6.24
N ARG A 479 22.94 -66.19 5.43
CA ARG A 479 22.91 -64.72 5.36
C ARG A 479 21.53 -64.13 5.61
N ASP A 480 20.47 -64.92 5.39
CA ASP A 480 19.10 -64.44 5.55
C ASP A 480 18.64 -64.62 6.99
N HIS A 481 18.15 -63.54 7.58
CA HIS A 481 17.51 -63.50 8.88
C HIS A 481 16.09 -63.00 8.71
N THR A 482 15.18 -63.36 9.62
CA THR A 482 13.81 -62.86 9.63
C THR A 482 13.45 -62.40 11.02
N VAL A 483 12.60 -61.38 11.11
CA VAL A 483 12.00 -60.96 12.38
C VAL A 483 10.77 -61.86 12.62
N GLU A 484 10.72 -62.49 13.79
CA GLU A 484 9.59 -63.34 14.22
C GLU A 484 9.08 -62.91 15.60
N PRO A 485 7.78 -63.11 15.91
CA PRO A 485 7.25 -62.89 17.26
C PRO A 485 7.90 -63.82 18.28
N ALA A 486 8.14 -63.32 19.50
CA ALA A 486 8.76 -64.09 20.58
C ALA A 486 7.79 -65.05 21.31
N GLY A 487 6.47 -64.91 21.09
CA GLY A 487 5.40 -65.72 21.73
C GLY A 487 4.86 -66.89 20.89
N PRO A 488 3.90 -67.70 21.41
CA PRO A 488 3.33 -68.85 20.72
C PRO A 488 2.65 -68.46 19.40
N ALA A 489 2.87 -69.27 18.36
CA ALA A 489 2.33 -69.03 17.03
C ALA A 489 0.78 -69.12 17.03
N GLY A 490 0.11 -67.98 16.88
CA GLY A 490 -1.34 -67.94 16.65
C GLY A 490 -2.09 -66.72 17.17
N GLU A 491 -1.62 -66.06 18.24
CA GLU A 491 -2.43 -65.01 18.91
C GLU A 491 -1.91 -63.57 18.77
N VAL A 492 -0.64 -63.35 18.40
CA VAL A 492 -0.05 -62.00 18.33
C VAL A 492 0.13 -61.55 16.87
N ARG A 493 -0.55 -60.47 16.46
CA ARG A 493 -0.30 -59.81 15.17
C ARG A 493 1.11 -59.23 15.16
N HIS A 494 1.94 -59.62 14.17
CA HIS A 494 3.35 -59.21 14.05
C HIS A 494 3.52 -57.67 14.16
N PRO A 495 4.18 -57.14 15.20
CA PRO A 495 4.31 -55.70 15.46
C PRO A 495 4.93 -54.92 14.30
N VAL A 496 6.07 -55.39 13.75
CA VAL A 496 6.73 -54.76 12.59
C VAL A 496 5.83 -54.75 11.35
N THR A 497 5.20 -55.87 11.00
CA THR A 497 4.25 -55.92 9.87
C THR A 497 3.04 -55.01 10.08
N ARG A 498 2.55 -54.87 11.32
CA ARG A 498 1.49 -53.92 11.67
C ARG A 498 1.97 -52.48 11.48
N ALA A 499 3.18 -52.15 11.91
CA ALA A 499 3.79 -50.85 11.71
C ALA A 499 3.95 -50.53 10.21
N LEU A 500 4.50 -51.44 9.41
CA LEU A 500 4.64 -51.27 7.96
C LEU A 500 3.30 -51.10 7.23
N ARG A 501 2.25 -51.83 7.65
CA ARG A 501 0.90 -51.62 7.12
C ARG A 501 0.34 -50.25 7.50
N ARG A 502 0.55 -49.81 8.75
CA ARG A 502 0.17 -48.46 9.20
C ARG A 502 0.86 -47.37 8.39
N LEU A 503 2.13 -47.59 8.04
CA LEU A 503 2.95 -46.70 7.22
C LEU A 503 2.65 -46.79 5.71
N GLY A 504 1.68 -47.62 5.29
CA GLY A 504 1.32 -47.79 3.88
C GLY A 504 2.28 -48.64 3.05
N LEU A 505 3.30 -49.26 3.65
CA LEU A 505 4.29 -50.11 2.97
C LEU A 505 3.88 -51.58 2.86
N GLY A 506 2.97 -52.05 3.74
CA GLY A 506 2.55 -53.45 3.85
C GLY A 506 1.66 -53.94 2.68
N GLY A 507 2.20 -53.96 1.47
CA GLY A 507 1.53 -54.35 0.22
C GLY A 507 2.23 -53.83 -1.04
N GLU A 508 3.11 -52.83 -0.88
CA GLU A 508 3.82 -52.17 -1.97
C GLU A 508 4.87 -53.05 -2.65
N THR A 509 5.04 -52.85 -3.96
CA THR A 509 6.14 -53.47 -4.72
C THR A 509 7.47 -52.75 -4.40
N PRO A 510 8.63 -53.36 -4.72
CA PRO A 510 9.91 -52.64 -4.72
C PRO A 510 9.88 -51.32 -5.50
N HIS A 511 9.11 -51.24 -6.59
CA HIS A 511 8.93 -50.00 -7.37
C HIS A 511 8.07 -48.94 -6.69
N GLY A 512 7.24 -49.34 -5.73
CA GLY A 512 6.37 -48.47 -4.93
C GLY A 512 6.99 -48.04 -3.61
N ALA A 513 8.22 -48.46 -3.29
CA ALA A 513 8.88 -48.13 -2.03
C ALA A 513 9.02 -46.60 -1.85
N PHE A 514 8.83 -46.12 -0.62
CA PHE A 514 8.96 -44.70 -0.26
C PHE A 514 9.30 -44.54 1.22
N VAL A 515 9.81 -43.37 1.60
CA VAL A 515 10.01 -42.99 3.00
C VAL A 515 8.74 -42.29 3.50
N PRO A 516 8.08 -42.80 4.56
CA PRO A 516 6.89 -42.16 5.12
C PRO A 516 7.21 -40.79 5.73
N ASP A 517 6.26 -39.85 5.67
CA ASP A 517 6.47 -38.46 6.11
C ASP A 517 6.77 -38.36 7.61
N GLU A 518 6.26 -39.27 8.44
CA GLU A 518 6.62 -39.39 9.87
C GLU A 518 8.13 -39.54 10.09
N PHE A 519 8.84 -40.18 9.16
CA PHE A 519 10.29 -40.36 9.21
C PHE A 519 11.07 -39.27 8.45
N LYS A 520 10.38 -38.41 7.70
CA LYS A 520 10.96 -37.19 7.11
C LYS A 520 10.86 -36.02 8.09
N ASN A 521 9.76 -35.90 8.83
CA ASN A 521 9.52 -34.83 9.79
C ASN A 521 9.91 -35.29 11.21
N THR A 522 11.18 -35.57 11.42
CA THR A 522 11.74 -36.04 12.71
C THR A 522 13.14 -35.45 12.93
N SER A 523 13.71 -35.66 14.11
CA SER A 523 15.05 -35.19 14.43
C SER A 523 16.11 -35.60 13.40
N ILE A 524 17.15 -34.78 13.30
CA ILE A 524 18.35 -35.01 12.48
C ILE A 524 18.89 -36.42 12.74
N LYS A 525 18.92 -36.83 14.02
CA LYS A 525 19.35 -38.15 14.46
C LYS A 525 18.55 -39.28 13.81
N ASN A 526 17.21 -39.17 13.81
CA ASN A 526 16.34 -40.21 13.26
C ASN A 526 16.41 -40.26 11.72
N ARG A 527 16.46 -39.10 11.05
CA ARG A 527 16.67 -39.04 9.59
C ARG A 527 18.02 -39.60 9.17
N LEU A 528 19.07 -39.30 9.92
CA LEU A 528 20.40 -39.87 9.68
C LEU A 528 20.39 -41.38 9.89
N ALA A 529 19.78 -41.87 10.97
CA ALA A 529 19.67 -43.30 11.24
C ALA A 529 18.91 -44.05 10.14
N LEU A 530 17.82 -43.48 9.63
CA LEU A 530 17.09 -44.02 8.48
C LEU A 530 17.97 -44.10 7.22
N LEU A 531 18.65 -43.00 6.88
CA LEU A 531 19.54 -42.95 5.73
C LEU A 531 20.69 -43.96 5.87
N GLN A 532 21.29 -44.08 7.05
CA GLN A 532 22.33 -45.06 7.36
C GLN A 532 21.83 -46.49 7.17
N GLY A 533 20.63 -46.82 7.65
CA GLY A 533 20.05 -48.15 7.43
C GLY A 533 19.87 -48.45 5.94
N LEU A 534 19.37 -47.47 5.17
CA LEU A 534 19.21 -47.60 3.72
C LEU A 534 20.55 -47.81 3.00
N LEU A 535 21.58 -47.06 3.38
CA LEU A 535 22.92 -47.15 2.79
C LEU A 535 23.70 -48.38 3.25
N ASP A 536 23.51 -48.83 4.47
CA ASP A 536 24.11 -50.06 4.97
C ASP A 536 23.51 -51.29 4.29
N ALA A 537 22.22 -51.28 3.92
CA ALA A 537 21.59 -52.32 3.12
C ALA A 537 21.93 -52.25 1.63
N ALA A 538 21.77 -51.08 0.98
CA ALA A 538 21.80 -50.96 -0.48
C ALA A 538 22.86 -49.97 -1.03
N GLY A 539 23.52 -49.20 -0.17
CA GLY A 539 24.54 -48.23 -0.55
C GLY A 539 25.90 -48.87 -0.88
N THR A 540 26.63 -48.21 -1.79
CA THR A 540 27.97 -48.58 -2.24
C THR A 540 28.93 -47.41 -2.07
N VAL A 541 30.21 -47.71 -1.82
CA VAL A 541 31.32 -46.74 -1.76
C VAL A 541 32.49 -47.25 -2.60
N GLN A 542 33.15 -46.37 -3.37
CA GLN A 542 34.34 -46.72 -4.14
C GLN A 542 35.60 -46.72 -3.26
N ALA A 543 36.47 -47.72 -3.41
CA ALA A 543 37.77 -47.79 -2.72
C ALA A 543 38.92 -47.39 -3.65
N ASP A 544 39.98 -46.78 -3.10
CA ASP A 544 41.15 -46.32 -3.87
C ASP A 544 41.83 -47.48 -4.62
N GLY A 545 41.85 -47.40 -5.96
CA GLY A 545 42.43 -48.40 -6.86
C GLY A 545 41.40 -49.02 -7.82
N PRO A 546 41.81 -49.88 -8.77
CA PRO A 546 40.87 -50.59 -9.65
C PRO A 546 40.11 -51.63 -8.81
N SER A 547 39.01 -51.22 -8.18
CA SER A 547 38.38 -51.98 -7.10
C SER A 547 36.87 -52.14 -7.28
N VAL A 548 36.41 -53.26 -6.73
CA VAL A 548 35.08 -53.87 -6.82
C VAL A 548 34.10 -53.17 -5.85
N PRO A 549 32.86 -52.86 -6.26
CA PRO A 549 31.88 -52.21 -5.38
C PRO A 549 31.57 -53.05 -4.12
N LEU A 550 31.73 -52.45 -2.94
CA LEU A 550 31.48 -53.09 -1.63
C LEU A 550 29.97 -53.16 -1.32
N ARG A 551 29.27 -54.15 -1.87
CA ARG A 551 27.85 -54.40 -1.57
C ARG A 551 27.64 -55.31 -0.35
N THR A 552 26.58 -55.03 0.40
CA THR A 552 25.86 -55.99 1.26
C THR A 552 25.13 -56.94 0.32
N ALA A 553 25.25 -58.25 0.53
CA ALA A 553 24.77 -59.26 -0.42
C ALA A 553 23.23 -59.42 -0.39
N SER A 554 22.49 -58.47 -0.96
CA SER A 554 21.04 -58.57 -1.19
C SER A 554 20.72 -59.28 -2.52
N ARG A 555 19.50 -59.83 -2.64
CA ARG A 555 19.11 -60.89 -3.59
C ARG A 555 18.58 -60.41 -4.96
N GLY A 556 18.67 -59.13 -5.31
CA GLY A 556 18.23 -58.61 -6.61
C GLY A 556 19.24 -57.63 -7.19
N LEU A 557 19.49 -57.70 -8.51
CA LEU A 557 20.55 -57.02 -9.28
C LEU A 557 21.97 -57.59 -9.07
N ALA A 558 22.11 -58.91 -9.29
CA ALA A 558 23.31 -59.44 -9.93
C ALA A 558 23.17 -59.19 -11.45
N ASP A 559 24.28 -58.86 -12.12
CA ASP A 559 24.42 -58.57 -13.56
C ASP A 559 24.19 -57.10 -13.97
N ASP A 560 25.07 -56.20 -13.52
CA ASP A 560 25.83 -55.32 -14.44
C ASP A 560 26.94 -54.59 -13.66
N VAL A 561 28.18 -55.09 -13.76
CA VAL A 561 29.37 -54.34 -13.31
C VAL A 561 29.85 -53.52 -14.50
N THR A 562 29.15 -52.43 -14.79
CA THR A 562 29.71 -51.42 -15.70
C THR A 562 30.65 -50.52 -14.89
N LEU A 563 31.95 -50.80 -14.94
CA LEU A 563 33.01 -49.83 -14.61
C LEU A 563 32.79 -48.60 -15.51
N ARG A 564 32.19 -47.53 -14.97
CA ARG A 564 32.06 -46.26 -15.67
C ARG A 564 33.04 -45.25 -15.09
N THR A 565 34.02 -44.90 -15.91
CA THR A 565 34.99 -43.84 -15.71
C THR A 565 34.29 -42.52 -15.37
N ALA A 566 34.74 -41.90 -14.28
CA ALA A 566 34.42 -40.54 -13.91
C ALA A 566 34.74 -39.60 -15.09
N SER A 567 33.71 -39.07 -15.73
CA SER A 567 33.83 -37.88 -16.54
C SER A 567 32.73 -36.91 -16.09
N HIS A 568 33.17 -35.71 -15.73
CA HIS A 568 32.38 -34.54 -15.31
C HIS A 568 31.98 -34.46 -13.82
N GLY A 569 32.89 -33.87 -13.03
CA GLY A 569 32.58 -32.75 -12.13
C GLY A 569 32.10 -33.02 -10.70
N LEU A 570 31.75 -34.24 -10.32
CA LEU A 570 31.32 -34.58 -8.95
C LEU A 570 32.09 -35.79 -8.44
N ALA A 571 32.96 -35.60 -7.46
CA ALA A 571 33.65 -36.66 -6.73
C ALA A 571 32.74 -37.24 -5.64
N ASP A 572 31.58 -37.79 -6.00
CA ASP A 572 30.64 -38.38 -5.05
C ASP A 572 30.96 -39.87 -4.84
N ASP A 573 31.55 -40.18 -3.69
CA ASP A 573 32.07 -41.52 -3.36
C ASP A 573 30.97 -42.51 -2.95
N VAL A 574 29.75 -42.04 -2.66
CA VAL A 574 28.64 -42.87 -2.16
C VAL A 574 27.48 -42.89 -3.15
N THR A 575 27.03 -44.09 -3.50
CA THR A 575 25.89 -44.30 -4.42
C THR A 575 24.89 -45.28 -3.83
N LEU A 576 23.61 -44.90 -3.84
CA LEU A 576 22.46 -45.77 -3.56
C LEU A 576 21.76 -46.13 -4.86
N ARG A 577 21.52 -47.42 -5.12
CA ARG A 577 20.70 -47.88 -6.25
C ARG A 577 19.37 -48.43 -5.72
N THR A 578 18.26 -48.00 -6.31
CA THR A 578 16.92 -48.51 -5.97
C THR A 578 16.04 -48.67 -7.21
N ALA A 579 15.11 -49.64 -7.18
CA ALA A 579 14.12 -49.84 -8.24
C ALA A 579 12.94 -48.85 -8.17
N SER A 580 12.77 -48.15 -7.05
CA SER A 580 11.72 -47.12 -6.86
C SER A 580 12.29 -45.73 -7.13
N ARG A 581 11.67 -45.02 -8.08
CA ARG A 581 11.99 -43.61 -8.32
C ARG A 581 11.64 -42.75 -7.10
N ARG A 582 10.51 -43.05 -6.46
CA ARG A 582 10.04 -42.32 -5.27
C ARG A 582 11.00 -42.47 -4.10
N LEU A 583 11.51 -43.68 -3.85
CA LEU A 583 12.52 -43.92 -2.81
C LEU A 583 13.84 -43.20 -3.13
N ALA A 584 14.21 -43.11 -4.41
CA ALA A 584 15.39 -42.37 -4.84
C ALA A 584 15.26 -40.86 -4.55
N ASP A 585 14.11 -40.28 -4.87
CA ASP A 585 13.81 -38.87 -4.59
C ASP A 585 13.71 -38.61 -3.06
N ASP A 586 13.16 -39.55 -2.29
CA ASP A 586 13.09 -39.49 -0.83
C ASP A 586 14.47 -39.60 -0.17
N ALA A 587 15.36 -40.45 -0.69
CA ALA A 587 16.74 -40.54 -0.23
C ALA A 587 17.50 -39.24 -0.53
N ALA A 588 17.28 -38.64 -1.70
CA ALA A 588 17.84 -37.33 -2.03
C ALA A 588 17.30 -36.23 -1.11
N TRP A 589 16.02 -36.29 -0.75
CA TRP A 589 15.43 -35.40 0.25
C TRP A 589 16.11 -35.54 1.61
N LEU A 590 16.31 -36.78 2.11
CA LEU A 590 16.97 -37.02 3.40
C LEU A 590 18.38 -36.44 3.42
N VAL A 591 19.16 -36.66 2.36
CA VAL A 591 20.52 -36.12 2.23
C VAL A 591 20.50 -34.59 2.26
N ARG A 592 19.63 -33.94 1.49
CA ARG A 592 19.51 -32.46 1.48
C ARG A 592 19.08 -31.91 2.83
N SER A 593 18.18 -32.60 3.53
CA SER A 593 17.69 -32.23 4.86
C SER A 593 18.76 -32.32 5.96
N LEU A 594 19.86 -33.03 5.68
CA LEU A 594 21.05 -33.17 6.54
C LEU A 594 22.18 -32.23 6.07
N GLY A 595 21.87 -31.23 5.23
CA GLY A 595 22.86 -30.29 4.69
C GLY A 595 23.78 -30.91 3.65
N GLY A 596 23.44 -32.09 3.10
CA GLY A 596 24.19 -32.78 2.06
C GLY A 596 23.72 -32.44 0.64
N ARG A 597 24.39 -33.04 -0.36
CA ARG A 597 24.02 -32.94 -1.78
C ARG A 597 23.64 -34.32 -2.29
N ALA A 598 22.56 -34.40 -3.06
CA ALA A 598 22.14 -35.64 -3.69
C ALA A 598 21.62 -35.39 -5.11
N ARG A 599 22.09 -36.21 -6.05
CA ARG A 599 21.69 -36.19 -7.45
C ARG A 599 21.11 -37.53 -7.86
N VAL A 600 19.86 -37.51 -8.31
CA VAL A 600 19.15 -38.72 -8.79
C VAL A 600 19.33 -38.86 -10.29
N ARG A 601 19.87 -40.00 -10.75
CA ARG A 601 20.02 -40.37 -12.15
C ARG A 601 19.08 -41.53 -12.50
N PRO A 602 18.16 -41.36 -13.45
CA PRO A 602 17.36 -42.48 -13.94
C PRO A 602 18.24 -43.42 -14.77
N GLU A 603 18.16 -44.71 -14.49
CA GLU A 603 18.79 -45.80 -15.25
C GLU A 603 17.68 -46.77 -15.74
N ARG A 604 17.98 -47.63 -16.72
CA ARG A 604 16.96 -48.58 -17.22
C ARG A 604 16.48 -49.51 -16.10
N GLY A 605 15.25 -49.30 -15.61
CA GLY A 605 14.62 -50.12 -14.58
C GLY A 605 15.06 -49.83 -13.14
N ALA A 606 15.88 -48.81 -12.90
CA ALA A 606 16.34 -48.39 -11.57
C ALA A 606 16.68 -46.90 -11.51
N SER A 607 16.99 -46.36 -10.33
CA SER A 607 17.51 -45.01 -10.12
C SER A 607 18.73 -45.06 -9.22
N ASP A 608 19.78 -44.33 -9.63
CA ASP A 608 21.00 -44.15 -8.85
C ASP A 608 20.96 -42.79 -8.16
N VAL A 609 21.17 -42.77 -6.84
CA VAL A 609 21.30 -41.56 -6.04
C VAL A 609 22.78 -41.42 -5.68
N LEU A 610 23.46 -40.48 -6.32
CA LEU A 610 24.80 -40.07 -5.94
C LEU A 610 24.67 -39.05 -4.82
N LEU A 611 25.36 -39.27 -3.71
CA LEU A 611 25.18 -38.45 -2.52
C LEU A 611 26.49 -38.16 -1.80
N ALA A 612 26.46 -37.07 -1.03
CA ALA A 612 27.48 -36.78 -0.05
C ALA A 612 26.91 -35.97 1.12
N LEU A 613 27.48 -36.19 2.31
CA LEU A 613 27.06 -35.61 3.58
C LEU A 613 28.20 -34.76 4.20
N PRO A 614 27.86 -33.74 5.02
CA PRO A 614 28.84 -32.97 5.80
C PRO A 614 29.72 -33.83 6.71
N ALA A 615 30.92 -33.33 7.06
CA ALA A 615 31.92 -34.05 7.85
C ALA A 615 31.41 -34.56 9.21
N GLY A 616 30.37 -33.95 9.78
CA GLY A 616 29.71 -34.39 11.01
C GLY A 616 28.69 -35.51 10.86
N TYR A 617 28.34 -35.93 9.63
CA TYR A 617 27.29 -36.92 9.36
C TYR A 617 27.84 -38.10 8.55
N ALA A 618 28.19 -39.19 9.24
CA ALA A 618 28.69 -40.40 8.59
C ALA A 618 27.58 -41.10 7.78
N PRO A 619 27.77 -41.39 6.48
CA PRO A 619 26.75 -42.00 5.63
C PRO A 619 26.49 -43.49 5.96
N PHE A 620 27.43 -44.18 6.60
CA PHE A 620 27.31 -45.59 6.98
C PHE A 620 27.51 -45.77 8.47
N ARG A 621 26.76 -46.69 9.08
CA ARG A 621 27.04 -47.19 10.43
C ARG A 621 27.97 -48.41 10.39
N LEU A 622 27.95 -49.17 9.29
CA LEU A 622 28.86 -50.29 9.06
C LEU A 622 30.32 -49.85 8.99
N SER A 623 31.15 -50.36 9.90
CA SER A 623 32.58 -49.99 10.00
C SER A 623 33.33 -50.18 8.68
N ARG A 624 33.07 -51.30 7.98
CA ARG A 624 33.72 -51.62 6.70
C ARG A 624 33.37 -50.65 5.58
N LYS A 625 32.18 -50.06 5.56
CA LYS A 625 31.78 -49.07 4.55
C LYS A 625 32.24 -47.67 4.96
N ALA A 626 32.09 -47.34 6.24
CA ALA A 626 32.53 -46.07 6.82
C ALA A 626 34.03 -45.81 6.61
N ALA A 627 34.88 -46.84 6.77
CA ALA A 627 36.34 -46.73 6.59
C ALA A 627 36.77 -46.36 5.16
N HIS A 628 35.90 -46.55 4.16
CA HIS A 628 36.19 -46.24 2.75
C HIS A 628 35.61 -44.89 2.30
N VAL A 629 34.91 -44.17 3.19
CA VAL A 629 34.42 -42.82 2.89
C VAL A 629 35.58 -41.85 3.04
N ARG A 630 35.90 -41.10 1.99
CA ARG A 630 36.98 -40.12 2.05
C ARG A 630 36.57 -38.93 2.95
N PRO A 631 37.46 -38.45 3.83
CA PRO A 631 37.23 -37.23 4.59
C PRO A 631 37.21 -36.03 3.63
N ARG A 632 36.20 -35.17 3.77
CA ARG A 632 36.08 -33.93 2.97
C ARG A 632 36.46 -32.71 3.81
N PRO A 633 37.06 -31.66 3.21
CA PRO A 633 37.41 -30.44 3.95
C PRO A 633 36.16 -29.74 4.50
N GLU A 634 36.23 -29.20 5.71
CA GLU A 634 35.13 -28.43 6.33
C GLU A 634 34.68 -27.22 5.49
N HIS A 635 35.58 -26.64 4.69
CA HIS A 635 35.32 -25.47 3.85
C HIS A 635 34.58 -25.76 2.54
N ASP A 636 34.40 -27.04 2.19
CA ASP A 636 33.62 -27.46 1.02
C ASP A 636 32.14 -27.61 1.42
N ALA A 637 31.60 -26.51 1.97
CA ALA A 637 30.19 -26.40 2.30
C ALA A 637 29.38 -26.84 1.08
N PHE A 638 28.35 -27.66 1.31
CA PHE A 638 27.52 -28.35 0.32
C PHE A 638 26.67 -27.38 -0.52
N ARG A 639 27.32 -26.45 -1.20
CA ARG A 639 26.79 -25.37 -2.02
C ARG A 639 26.29 -25.94 -3.35
N ARG A 640 25.22 -25.33 -3.85
CA ARG A 640 24.57 -25.76 -5.09
C ARG A 640 24.68 -24.66 -6.12
N SER A 641 25.29 -24.95 -7.26
CA SER A 641 25.41 -23.96 -8.33
C SER A 641 24.11 -23.86 -9.12
N ILE A 642 23.74 -22.67 -9.57
CA ILE A 642 22.59 -22.43 -10.44
C ILE A 642 23.00 -22.80 -11.87
N GLN A 643 22.45 -23.90 -12.40
CA GLN A 643 22.76 -24.41 -13.74
C GLN A 643 21.94 -23.75 -14.83
N ALA A 644 20.67 -23.46 -14.56
CA ALA A 644 19.76 -22.86 -15.53
C ALA A 644 18.64 -22.08 -14.81
N VAL A 645 18.07 -21.10 -15.53
CA VAL A 645 16.85 -20.39 -15.15
C VAL A 645 15.85 -20.51 -16.29
N GLU A 646 14.84 -21.36 -16.13
CA GLU A 646 13.91 -21.77 -17.19
C GLU A 646 12.53 -21.13 -16.99
N TYR A 647 11.91 -20.63 -18.05
CA TYR A 647 10.56 -20.09 -17.95
C TYR A 647 9.54 -21.23 -17.79
N VAL A 648 8.68 -21.15 -16.77
CA VAL A 648 7.67 -22.17 -16.45
C VAL A 648 6.30 -21.78 -17.00
N GLY A 649 5.95 -20.50 -16.94
CA GLY A 649 4.63 -19.97 -17.29
C GLY A 649 4.10 -19.00 -16.23
N ARG A 650 2.87 -18.52 -16.40
CA ARG A 650 2.19 -17.72 -15.36
C ARG A 650 1.55 -18.62 -14.31
N LYS A 651 1.83 -18.35 -13.03
CA LYS A 651 1.19 -19.03 -11.90
C LYS A 651 0.80 -18.00 -10.83
N PRO A 652 -0.22 -18.29 -10.00
CA PRO A 652 -0.47 -17.49 -8.81
C PRO A 652 0.70 -17.62 -7.83
N VAL A 653 1.22 -16.48 -7.38
CA VAL A 653 2.36 -16.37 -6.47
C VAL A 653 1.95 -15.65 -5.17
N GLN A 654 2.74 -15.79 -4.12
CA GLN A 654 2.58 -15.11 -2.83
C GLN A 654 3.96 -14.86 -2.24
N CYS A 655 4.10 -13.79 -1.47
CA CYS A 655 5.31 -13.51 -0.70
C CYS A 655 5.02 -13.54 0.80
N ILE A 656 6.07 -13.82 1.59
CA ILE A 656 6.02 -13.83 3.05
C ILE A 656 7.17 -12.99 3.62
N SER A 657 6.87 -12.27 4.70
CA SER A 657 7.83 -11.61 5.57
C SER A 657 7.99 -12.43 6.84
N VAL A 658 9.22 -12.45 7.34
CA VAL A 658 9.65 -13.29 8.45
C VAL A 658 10.38 -12.40 9.44
N ALA A 659 9.97 -12.46 10.70
CA ALA A 659 10.54 -11.73 11.82
C ALA A 659 11.87 -12.39 12.25
N HIS A 660 12.90 -12.23 11.41
CA HIS A 660 14.26 -12.72 11.65
C HIS A 660 15.26 -11.71 11.06
N PRO A 661 16.41 -11.43 11.71
CA PRO A 661 17.41 -10.47 11.22
C PRO A 661 17.91 -10.77 9.79
N GLY A 662 17.94 -12.05 9.41
CA GLY A 662 18.31 -12.47 8.05
C GLY A 662 17.25 -12.18 6.98
N HIS A 663 16.00 -11.91 7.37
CA HIS A 663 14.80 -11.76 6.53
C HIS A 663 14.61 -12.86 5.47
N ALA A 664 15.23 -14.00 5.73
CA ALA A 664 15.35 -15.14 4.85
C ALA A 664 14.66 -16.35 5.43
N TYR A 665 14.10 -17.18 4.57
CA TYR A 665 13.49 -18.44 4.96
C TYR A 665 13.91 -19.55 4.01
N VAL A 666 13.73 -20.78 4.47
CA VAL A 666 14.07 -21.98 3.72
C VAL A 666 12.85 -22.43 2.88
N THR A 667 12.99 -22.37 1.56
CA THR A 667 11.99 -22.81 0.58
C THR A 667 12.40 -24.12 -0.10
N ASP A 668 11.69 -24.52 -1.15
CA ASP A 668 11.78 -25.79 -1.88
C ASP A 668 13.19 -26.39 -1.88
N HIS A 669 13.28 -27.65 -1.50
CA HIS A 669 14.55 -28.39 -1.43
C HIS A 669 15.64 -27.70 -0.59
N PHE A 670 15.26 -27.01 0.49
CA PHE A 670 16.17 -26.38 1.44
C PHE A 670 16.94 -25.17 0.90
N THR A 671 16.27 -24.26 0.17
CA THR A 671 16.88 -23.11 -0.55
C THR A 671 16.53 -21.76 0.11
N VAL A 672 17.35 -20.69 -0.01
CA VAL A 672 17.29 -19.46 0.85
C VAL A 672 16.97 -18.14 0.05
N THR A 673 16.14 -17.20 0.59
CA THR A 673 15.56 -15.98 -0.10
C THR A 673 15.42 -14.69 0.82
N HIS A 674 14.92 -13.46 0.43
CA HIS A 674 15.14 -12.16 1.23
C HIS A 674 14.23 -10.82 1.04
N ASN A 675 14.11 -9.75 1.94
CA ASN A 675 13.19 -8.49 1.98
C ASN A 675 13.74 -6.98 1.98
N THR A 676 12.90 -5.94 1.65
CA THR A 676 13.18 -4.47 1.42
C THR A 676 13.52 -3.52 2.61
N MET A 677 14.32 -2.44 2.38
CA MET A 677 15.12 -1.73 3.44
C MET A 677 15.43 -0.20 3.31
N VAL A 678 14.82 0.55 2.39
CA VAL A 678 15.31 1.88 1.95
C VAL A 678 15.36 2.98 3.03
N ALA A 679 14.33 3.10 3.87
CA ALA A 679 14.25 4.19 4.87
C ALA A 679 15.29 4.06 5.99
N LEU A 680 15.59 2.82 6.42
CA LEU A 680 16.61 2.56 7.43
C LEU A 680 18.00 2.98 6.96
N ARG A 681 18.33 2.72 5.68
CA ARG A 681 19.61 3.13 5.10
C ARG A 681 19.81 4.65 5.12
N ALA A 682 18.76 5.42 4.83
CA ALA A 682 18.80 6.88 4.92
C ALA A 682 19.04 7.38 6.36
N MET A 683 18.40 6.77 7.35
CA MET A 683 18.64 7.09 8.78
C MET A 683 20.08 6.79 9.19
N LEU A 684 20.64 5.65 8.77
CA LEU A 684 22.02 5.29 9.08
C LEU A 684 23.05 6.22 8.42
N ALA A 685 22.82 6.67 7.18
CA ALA A 685 23.67 7.67 6.53
C ALA A 685 23.79 8.97 7.36
N VAL A 686 22.69 9.42 7.96
CA VAL A 686 22.65 10.62 8.80
C VAL A 686 23.37 10.38 10.13
N VAL A 687 23.19 9.22 10.74
CA VAL A 687 23.91 8.82 11.96
C VAL A 687 25.41 8.79 11.72
N ASP A 688 25.85 8.26 10.59
CA ASP A 688 27.26 8.23 10.21
C ASP A 688 27.86 9.61 10.03
N ALA A 689 27.06 10.56 9.53
CA ALA A 689 27.43 11.97 9.44
C ALA A 689 27.34 12.72 10.80
N GLY A 690 27.11 12.00 11.91
CA GLY A 690 27.08 12.56 13.26
C GLY A 690 25.76 13.22 13.67
N GLY A 691 24.70 13.05 12.88
CA GLY A 691 23.36 13.53 13.19
C GLY A 691 22.48 12.46 13.85
N GLN A 692 21.28 12.86 14.25
CA GLN A 692 20.22 11.97 14.72
C GLN A 692 19.12 11.89 13.66
N ALA A 693 18.49 10.73 13.53
CA ALA A 693 17.32 10.52 12.69
C ALA A 693 16.08 10.27 13.55
N ALA A 694 14.94 10.85 13.16
CA ALA A 694 13.66 10.62 13.82
C ALA A 694 12.63 10.07 12.84
N MET A 695 11.95 8.98 13.20
CA MET A 695 10.83 8.42 12.46
C MET A 695 9.52 8.69 13.19
N LEU A 696 8.63 9.43 12.53
CA LEU A 696 7.30 9.77 13.01
C LEU A 696 6.27 8.79 12.45
N ALA A 697 5.60 8.06 13.35
CA ALA A 697 4.55 7.10 13.02
C ALA A 697 3.17 7.57 13.54
N PRO A 698 2.07 7.33 12.79
CA PRO A 698 0.73 7.88 13.08
C PRO A 698 0.09 7.33 14.36
N THR A 699 0.46 6.12 14.77
CA THR A 699 -0.09 5.44 15.94
C THR A 699 1.02 4.80 16.76
N GLU A 700 0.75 4.59 18.05
CA GLU A 700 1.71 3.94 18.95
C GLU A 700 2.00 2.50 18.52
N VAL A 701 1.01 1.82 17.96
CA VAL A 701 1.16 0.46 17.41
C VAL A 701 2.19 0.43 16.27
N LEU A 702 2.08 1.35 15.31
CA LEU A 702 3.06 1.45 14.21
C LEU A 702 4.44 1.85 14.73
N ALA A 703 4.53 2.80 15.67
CA ALA A 703 5.80 3.19 16.27
C ALA A 703 6.52 2.01 16.94
N GLN A 704 5.79 1.18 17.69
CA GLN A 704 6.34 -0.03 18.31
C GLN A 704 6.75 -1.08 17.27
N GLN A 705 5.98 -1.25 16.20
CA GLN A 705 6.30 -2.18 15.12
C GLN A 705 7.60 -1.77 14.41
N HIS A 706 7.73 -0.50 14.04
CA HIS A 706 8.94 0.04 13.43
C HIS A 706 10.14 -0.06 14.36
N HIS A 707 9.97 0.27 15.65
CA HIS A 707 11.05 0.17 16.64
C HIS A 707 11.59 -1.25 16.76
N ARG A 708 10.71 -2.25 16.86
CA ARG A 708 11.10 -3.66 16.92
C ARG A 708 11.83 -4.09 15.65
N SER A 709 11.23 -3.81 14.50
CA SER A 709 11.75 -4.20 13.19
C SER A 709 13.14 -3.60 12.92
N VAL A 710 13.34 -2.31 13.20
CA VAL A 710 14.63 -1.61 13.04
C VAL A 710 15.68 -2.14 14.00
N THR A 711 15.33 -2.34 15.28
CA THR A 711 16.27 -2.85 16.30
C THR A 711 16.74 -4.26 15.95
N GLU A 712 15.83 -5.15 15.53
CA GLU A 712 16.14 -6.52 15.13
C GLU A 712 17.00 -6.56 13.86
N MET A 713 16.72 -5.72 12.86
CA MET A 713 17.51 -5.61 11.62
C MET A 713 18.96 -5.22 11.88
N MET A 714 19.16 -4.25 12.78
CA MET A 714 20.48 -3.73 13.09
C MET A 714 21.28 -4.65 14.02
N GLY A 715 20.61 -5.51 14.81
CA GLY A 715 21.24 -6.40 15.78
C GLY A 715 22.19 -5.64 16.72
N GLU A 716 23.42 -6.12 16.91
CA GLU A 716 24.46 -5.45 17.72
C GLU A 716 24.75 -3.99 17.32
N LEU A 717 24.43 -3.55 16.08
CA LEU A 717 24.58 -2.15 15.67
C LEU A 717 23.52 -1.24 16.29
N ALA A 718 22.41 -1.77 16.84
CA ALA A 718 21.39 -1.01 17.58
C ALA A 718 21.71 -0.88 19.09
N GLU A 719 22.78 -1.53 19.57
CA GLU A 719 23.11 -1.63 20.99
C GLU A 719 24.19 -0.63 21.43
N GLY A 720 24.26 0.53 20.77
CA GLY A 720 25.24 1.58 21.07
C GLY A 720 25.27 1.95 22.56
N GLY A 721 26.44 1.82 23.18
CA GLY A 721 26.66 2.13 24.60
C GLY A 721 26.25 1.04 25.60
N MET A 722 25.86 -0.16 25.13
CA MET A 722 25.55 -1.32 25.98
C MET A 722 26.70 -2.34 26.00
N LEU A 723 26.80 -3.10 27.09
CA LEU A 723 27.74 -4.22 27.22
C LEU A 723 27.35 -5.32 26.22
N GLY A 724 28.15 -5.50 25.16
CA GLY A 724 27.90 -6.47 24.08
C GLY A 724 27.60 -5.84 22.70
N GLY A 725 27.39 -4.52 22.64
CA GLY A 725 27.21 -3.81 21.37
C GLY A 725 28.51 -3.66 20.57
N ALA A 726 28.37 -3.51 19.25
CA ALA A 726 29.51 -3.34 18.36
C ALA A 726 30.25 -2.00 18.58
N ASP A 727 31.57 -1.95 18.30
CA ASP A 727 32.41 -0.75 18.46
C ASP A 727 31.88 0.47 17.67
N ARG A 728 31.16 0.22 16.56
CA ARG A 728 30.49 1.22 15.71
C ARG A 728 28.97 0.96 15.70
N ALA A 729 28.32 1.13 16.84
CA ALA A 729 26.87 0.99 17.01
C ALA A 729 26.20 2.31 17.36
N THR A 730 24.88 2.38 17.18
CA THR A 730 24.03 3.49 17.58
C THR A 730 22.85 2.97 18.40
N LYS A 731 22.21 3.83 19.20
CA LYS A 731 21.07 3.46 20.02
C LYS A 731 19.76 3.79 19.31
N VAL A 732 18.84 2.83 19.29
CA VAL A 732 17.48 2.99 18.74
C VAL A 732 16.46 3.14 19.87
N VAL A 733 15.82 4.31 19.97
CA VAL A 733 14.92 4.66 21.09
C VAL A 733 13.47 4.82 20.63
N LEU A 734 12.53 4.30 21.42
CA LEU A 734 11.09 4.51 21.23
C LEU A 734 10.59 5.68 22.10
N LEU A 735 9.78 6.58 21.53
CA LEU A 735 9.07 7.64 22.27
C LEU A 735 7.57 7.68 21.93
N THR A 736 6.72 7.25 22.87
CA THR A 736 5.25 7.30 22.75
C THR A 736 4.59 8.04 23.92
N GLY A 737 3.32 8.43 23.76
CA GLY A 737 2.55 9.13 24.79
C GLY A 737 2.23 8.25 25.99
N SER A 738 2.06 6.95 25.76
CA SER A 738 1.78 5.92 26.77
C SER A 738 2.97 5.50 27.65
N MET A 739 4.18 6.01 27.39
CA MET A 739 5.36 5.61 28.18
C MET A 739 5.28 6.06 29.64
N GLY A 740 5.62 5.15 30.55
CA GLY A 740 5.78 5.48 31.97
C GLY A 740 6.86 6.56 32.21
N THR A 741 6.67 7.37 33.25
CA THR A 741 7.49 8.58 33.53
C THR A 741 9.00 8.32 33.53
N ALA A 742 9.45 7.19 34.08
CA ALA A 742 10.87 6.85 34.16
C ALA A 742 11.46 6.54 32.77
N ALA A 743 10.77 5.71 31.98
CA ALA A 743 11.20 5.35 30.63
C ALA A 743 11.20 6.56 29.70
N ARG A 744 10.15 7.39 29.77
CA ARG A 744 10.05 8.63 29.01
C ARG A 744 11.18 9.60 29.36
N ARG A 745 11.47 9.80 30.65
CA ARG A 745 12.57 10.69 31.09
C ARG A 745 13.92 10.21 30.58
N ARG A 746 14.17 8.90 30.55
CA ARG A 746 15.40 8.34 30.00
C ARG A 746 15.49 8.57 28.49
N ALA A 747 14.44 8.29 27.74
CA ALA A 747 14.39 8.57 26.31
C ALA A 747 14.70 10.05 26.01
N LEU A 748 14.06 10.99 26.73
CA LEU A 748 14.32 12.42 26.56
C LEU A 748 15.78 12.82 26.83
N LEU A 749 16.43 12.19 27.81
CA LEU A 749 17.86 12.41 28.08
C LEU A 749 18.74 11.86 26.96
N ASP A 750 18.46 10.65 26.49
CA ASP A 750 19.20 10.03 25.38
C ASP A 750 19.09 10.86 24.08
N LEU A 751 17.92 11.47 23.84
CA LEU A 751 17.69 12.39 22.73
C LEU A 751 18.52 13.68 22.86
N ALA A 752 18.46 14.33 24.03
CA ALA A 752 19.10 15.62 24.27
C ALA A 752 20.64 15.53 24.34
N THR A 753 21.17 14.38 24.74
CA THR A 753 22.61 14.10 24.80
C THR A 753 23.20 13.60 23.48
N GLY A 754 22.35 13.18 22.54
CA GLY A 754 22.78 12.61 21.26
C GLY A 754 23.12 11.13 21.32
N GLU A 755 22.92 10.45 22.46
CA GLU A 755 23.14 9.00 22.58
C GLU A 755 22.19 8.19 21.68
N ALA A 756 20.97 8.69 21.48
CA ALA A 756 20.00 8.08 20.56
C ALA A 756 20.22 8.56 19.13
N GLY A 757 20.94 7.78 18.30
CA GLY A 757 21.11 8.13 16.89
C GLY A 757 19.85 7.90 16.05
N ILE A 758 19.01 6.94 16.41
CA ILE A 758 17.70 6.74 15.78
C ILE A 758 16.60 6.81 16.85
N VAL A 759 15.56 7.59 16.57
CA VAL A 759 14.39 7.72 17.43
C VAL A 759 13.14 7.41 16.64
N ILE A 760 12.30 6.51 17.15
CA ILE A 760 11.01 6.15 16.54
C ILE A 760 9.91 6.55 17.51
N GLY A 761 8.88 7.25 17.05
CA GLY A 761 7.87 7.76 17.96
C GLY A 761 6.61 8.28 17.30
N THR A 762 5.65 8.64 18.13
CA THR A 762 4.40 9.26 17.69
C THR A 762 4.49 10.78 17.76
N HIS A 763 3.36 11.48 17.72
CA HIS A 763 3.27 12.92 17.98
C HIS A 763 3.98 13.36 19.28
N ALA A 764 4.27 12.44 20.20
CA ALA A 764 5.11 12.69 21.37
C ALA A 764 6.47 13.31 21.02
N LEU A 765 7.04 13.03 19.84
CA LEU A 765 8.30 13.63 19.35
C LEU A 765 8.22 15.14 19.13
N ILE A 766 7.00 15.66 18.96
CA ILE A 766 6.73 17.06 18.57
C ILE A 766 6.58 17.95 19.81
N GLU A 767 6.28 17.38 20.98
CA GLU A 767 6.08 18.14 22.22
C GLU A 767 7.25 19.06 22.55
N ASP A 768 6.97 20.25 23.10
CA ASP A 768 7.98 21.29 23.40
C ASP A 768 9.15 20.80 24.27
N LYS A 769 8.89 19.81 25.12
CA LYS A 769 9.87 19.24 26.05
C LYS A 769 10.89 18.33 25.36
N VAL A 770 10.64 17.92 24.12
CA VAL A 770 11.55 17.07 23.35
C VAL A 770 12.62 17.93 22.68
N GLN A 771 13.88 17.66 22.99
CA GLN A 771 15.03 18.34 22.43
C GLN A 771 15.98 17.29 21.85
N PHE A 772 16.50 17.55 20.67
CA PHE A 772 17.54 16.74 20.02
C PHE A 772 18.88 17.45 20.14
N HIS A 773 19.97 16.68 20.22
CA HIS A 773 21.32 17.23 20.19
C HIS A 773 21.67 17.78 18.80
N ASP A 774 21.37 16.99 17.75
CA ASP A 774 21.60 17.33 16.34
C ASP A 774 20.66 16.52 15.42
N LEU A 775 19.40 16.95 15.26
CA LEU A 775 18.46 16.29 14.36
C LEU A 775 18.82 16.58 12.90
N GLY A 776 19.16 15.53 12.13
CA GLY A 776 19.59 15.64 10.73
C GLY A 776 18.59 15.10 9.71
N LEU A 777 17.73 14.14 10.08
CA LEU A 777 16.70 13.60 9.18
C LEU A 777 15.40 13.30 9.94
N VAL A 778 14.28 13.65 9.34
CA VAL A 778 12.94 13.27 9.76
C VAL A 778 12.32 12.38 8.70
N VAL A 779 11.92 11.17 9.09
CA VAL A 779 11.15 10.23 8.27
C VAL A 779 9.70 10.25 8.74
N VAL A 780 8.75 10.54 7.86
CA VAL A 780 7.31 10.54 8.19
C VAL A 780 6.63 9.39 7.49
N ASP A 781 6.07 8.45 8.25
CA ASP A 781 5.28 7.34 7.71
C ASP A 781 3.79 7.71 7.66
N GLU A 782 3.09 7.31 6.60
CA GLU A 782 1.66 7.55 6.37
C GLU A 782 1.24 9.03 6.56
N GLN A 783 1.81 9.90 5.72
CA GLN A 783 1.72 11.37 5.79
C GLN A 783 0.31 11.94 6.08
N HIS A 784 -0.76 11.30 5.62
CA HIS A 784 -2.12 11.84 5.61
C HIS A 784 -2.75 12.07 7.00
N ARG A 785 -2.11 11.62 8.08
CA ARG A 785 -2.57 11.83 9.47
C ARG A 785 -1.93 13.01 10.19
N PHE A 786 -0.90 13.63 9.62
CA PHE A 786 -0.16 14.71 10.26
C PHE A 786 -0.42 16.05 9.56
N GLY A 787 -0.78 17.06 10.37
CA GLY A 787 -0.97 18.43 9.90
C GLY A 787 0.34 19.07 9.43
N VAL A 788 0.27 20.20 8.72
CA VAL A 788 1.46 20.95 8.30
C VAL A 788 2.28 21.40 9.51
N GLU A 789 1.62 22.01 10.50
CA GLU A 789 2.24 22.52 11.73
C GLU A 789 3.01 21.45 12.54
N GLN A 790 2.55 20.21 12.50
CA GLN A 790 3.20 19.09 13.19
C GLN A 790 4.53 18.71 12.55
N ARG A 791 4.67 18.91 11.23
CA ARG A 791 5.91 18.64 10.48
C ARG A 791 6.92 19.76 10.66
N ASP A 792 6.45 21.00 10.63
CA ASP A 792 7.29 22.19 10.83
C ASP A 792 7.82 22.27 12.27
N ALA A 793 7.01 21.87 13.26
CA ALA A 793 7.44 21.78 14.65
C ALA A 793 8.58 20.76 14.87
N LEU A 794 8.69 19.71 14.05
CA LEU A 794 9.82 18.77 14.07
C LEU A 794 11.04 19.34 13.34
N ARG A 795 10.84 20.06 12.23
CA ARG A 795 11.93 20.76 11.53
C ARG A 795 12.56 21.85 12.40
N GLY A 796 11.75 22.59 13.17
CA GLY A 796 12.21 23.60 14.11
C GLY A 796 12.95 23.07 15.34
N LYS A 797 13.01 21.75 15.56
CA LYS A 797 13.78 21.14 16.66
C LYS A 797 15.26 20.93 16.34
N GLY A 798 15.65 20.99 15.07
CA GLY A 798 17.05 20.98 14.65
C GLY A 798 17.71 22.34 14.87
N LYS A 799 19.02 22.37 15.16
CA LYS A 799 19.79 23.63 15.17
C LYS A 799 19.86 24.26 13.78
N GLN A 800 19.84 23.42 12.76
CA GLN A 800 19.59 23.72 11.36
C GLN A 800 18.41 22.87 10.88
N PRO A 801 17.71 23.26 9.80
CA PRO A 801 16.58 22.49 9.30
C PRO A 801 17.02 21.07 8.91
N PRO A 802 16.42 20.00 9.48
CA PRO A 802 16.73 18.64 9.11
C PRO A 802 16.21 18.31 7.70
N HIS A 803 16.82 17.33 7.06
CA HIS A 803 16.25 16.70 5.86
C HIS A 803 14.92 16.02 6.19
N LEU A 804 14.00 15.97 5.23
CA LEU A 804 12.66 15.41 5.37
C LEU A 804 12.39 14.37 4.28
N LEU A 805 12.13 13.13 4.71
CA LEU A 805 11.70 12.03 3.87
C LEU A 805 10.27 11.62 4.26
N VAL A 806 9.34 11.72 3.32
CA VAL A 806 7.94 11.38 3.57
C VAL A 806 7.60 10.09 2.85
N MET A 807 6.93 9.15 3.52
CA MET A 807 6.52 7.87 2.94
C MET A 807 5.00 7.80 2.83
N THR A 808 4.49 7.29 1.71
CA THR A 808 3.06 7.02 1.55
C THR A 808 2.78 5.84 0.62
N ALA A 809 1.77 5.05 0.98
CA ALA A 809 1.17 4.03 0.12
C ALA A 809 0.08 4.60 -0.81
N THR A 810 -0.47 5.79 -0.51
CA THR A 810 -1.51 6.46 -1.33
C THR A 810 -1.21 7.96 -1.46
N PRO A 811 -1.04 8.51 -2.67
CA PRO A 811 -0.79 9.94 -2.80
C PRO A 811 -2.07 10.70 -2.44
N ILE A 812 -2.04 11.70 -1.56
CA ILE A 812 -3.23 12.50 -1.18
C ILE A 812 -3.48 13.53 -2.29
N PRO A 813 -4.71 14.00 -2.59
CA PRO A 813 -4.95 15.07 -3.57
C PRO A 813 -4.04 16.29 -3.42
N ARG A 814 -3.77 16.73 -2.18
CA ARG A 814 -2.82 17.81 -1.90
C ARG A 814 -1.37 17.41 -2.24
N THR A 815 -0.96 16.19 -1.95
CA THR A 815 0.40 15.69 -2.28
C THR A 815 0.56 15.50 -3.78
N VAL A 816 -0.47 15.03 -4.49
CA VAL A 816 -0.53 14.99 -5.97
C VAL A 816 -0.40 16.40 -6.51
N ALA A 817 -1.20 17.35 -6.01
CA ALA A 817 -1.12 18.75 -6.41
C ALA A 817 0.27 19.34 -6.14
N MET A 818 0.87 19.09 -4.98
CA MET A 818 2.22 19.58 -4.64
C MET A 818 3.33 18.94 -5.49
N THR A 819 3.12 17.70 -5.95
CA THR A 819 4.01 17.03 -6.91
C THR A 819 3.90 17.69 -8.28
N VAL A 820 2.68 17.93 -8.76
CA VAL A 820 2.41 18.64 -10.02
C VAL A 820 2.97 20.06 -9.98
N PHE A 821 2.82 20.76 -8.86
CA PHE A 821 3.40 22.09 -8.64
C PHE A 821 4.91 22.04 -8.33
N GLY A 822 5.50 20.87 -8.11
CA GLY A 822 6.93 20.71 -7.93
C GLY A 822 7.52 21.26 -6.63
N ASP A 823 6.73 21.30 -5.54
CA ASP A 823 7.19 21.73 -4.21
C ASP A 823 7.90 20.61 -3.43
N LEU A 824 7.71 19.35 -3.84
CA LEU A 824 8.34 18.15 -3.28
C LEU A 824 8.98 17.32 -4.41
N GLU A 825 10.20 16.82 -4.18
CA GLU A 825 10.80 15.84 -5.08
C GLU A 825 10.21 14.45 -4.83
N THR A 826 9.96 13.68 -5.89
CA THR A 826 9.32 12.37 -5.77
C THR A 826 10.24 11.24 -6.23
N SER A 827 10.31 10.19 -5.41
CA SER A 827 10.94 8.92 -5.76
C SER A 827 9.87 7.84 -5.72
N VAL A 828 9.62 7.19 -6.86
CA VAL A 828 8.57 6.18 -7.02
C VAL A 828 9.19 4.79 -7.13
N LEU A 829 8.71 3.87 -6.29
CA LEU A 829 8.86 2.43 -6.45
C LEU A 829 7.67 1.94 -7.27
N ASP A 830 7.84 1.90 -8.58
CA ASP A 830 6.79 1.74 -9.62
C ASP A 830 6.39 0.28 -9.92
N GLN A 831 6.95 -0.69 -9.18
CA GLN A 831 6.66 -2.10 -9.40
C GLN A 831 5.50 -2.58 -8.52
N LEU A 832 4.31 -2.68 -9.12
CA LEU A 832 3.12 -3.28 -8.52
C LEU A 832 3.40 -4.73 -8.07
N PRO A 833 3.14 -5.09 -6.80
CA PRO A 833 2.89 -6.47 -6.43
C PRO A 833 1.67 -6.95 -7.21
N ALA A 834 1.78 -8.00 -8.03
CA ALA A 834 0.59 -8.52 -8.69
C ALA A 834 -0.33 -9.13 -7.62
N GLY A 835 -1.63 -9.32 -7.85
CA GLY A 835 -2.35 -10.43 -7.20
C GLY A 835 -2.63 -10.44 -5.70
N ARG A 836 -2.86 -9.26 -5.16
CA ARG A 836 -4.02 -9.06 -4.28
C ARG A 836 -5.27 -9.68 -4.93
N SER A 837 -5.99 -10.57 -4.24
CA SER A 837 -7.30 -11.02 -4.72
C SER A 837 -8.18 -9.78 -4.91
N PRO A 838 -8.76 -9.56 -6.11
CA PRO A 838 -9.40 -8.30 -6.44
C PRO A 838 -10.51 -8.00 -5.44
N ILE A 839 -10.50 -6.79 -4.89
CA ILE A 839 -11.56 -6.36 -4.00
C ILE A 839 -12.71 -5.89 -4.88
N ALA A 840 -13.73 -6.72 -4.99
CA ALA A 840 -14.97 -6.34 -5.65
C ALA A 840 -15.61 -5.23 -4.81
N SER A 841 -15.68 -4.03 -5.38
CA SER A 841 -16.26 -2.87 -4.72
C SER A 841 -17.61 -2.56 -5.36
N HIS A 842 -18.66 -2.50 -4.55
CA HIS A 842 -20.01 -2.20 -5.03
C HIS A 842 -20.67 -1.15 -4.15
N VAL A 843 -21.40 -0.23 -4.77
CA VAL A 843 -22.18 0.76 -4.03
C VAL A 843 -23.62 0.30 -3.89
N VAL A 844 -24.11 0.23 -2.66
CA VAL A 844 -25.43 -0.28 -2.27
C VAL A 844 -26.40 0.91 -2.09
N PRO A 845 -27.41 1.08 -2.97
CA PRO A 845 -28.38 2.17 -2.88
C PRO A 845 -29.51 1.82 -1.88
N ALA A 846 -29.32 2.17 -0.61
CA ALA A 846 -30.20 1.77 0.48
C ALA A 846 -31.60 2.42 0.40
N ALA A 847 -31.70 3.66 -0.11
CA ALA A 847 -32.96 4.37 -0.25
C ALA A 847 -33.80 3.85 -1.43
N ASP A 848 -33.19 3.70 -2.61
CA ASP A 848 -33.90 3.29 -3.83
C ASP A 848 -34.18 1.79 -3.86
N LYS A 849 -33.30 0.97 -3.27
CA LYS A 849 -33.38 -0.50 -3.28
C LYS A 849 -33.08 -1.08 -1.88
N PRO A 850 -34.01 -0.97 -0.92
CA PRO A 850 -33.79 -1.47 0.45
C PRO A 850 -33.42 -2.97 0.53
N HIS A 851 -33.92 -3.77 -0.42
CA HIS A 851 -33.60 -5.20 -0.53
C HIS A 851 -32.11 -5.47 -0.84
N PHE A 852 -31.37 -4.53 -1.44
CA PHE A 852 -29.92 -4.66 -1.64
C PHE A 852 -29.15 -4.55 -0.32
N LEU A 853 -29.63 -3.73 0.63
CA LEU A 853 -29.05 -3.66 1.96
C LEU A 853 -29.32 -4.94 2.76
N ALA A 854 -30.53 -5.52 2.65
CA ALA A 854 -30.81 -6.84 3.21
C ALA A 854 -29.88 -7.91 2.63
N ARG A 855 -29.69 -7.91 1.31
CA ARG A 855 -28.76 -8.82 0.62
C ARG A 855 -27.30 -8.62 1.05
N ALA A 856 -26.88 -7.38 1.33
CA ALA A 856 -25.53 -7.09 1.85
C ALA A 856 -25.28 -7.80 3.20
N TRP A 857 -26.26 -7.79 4.11
CA TRP A 857 -26.13 -8.48 5.40
C TRP A 857 -26.16 -10.01 5.26
N GLU A 858 -26.99 -10.55 4.37
CA GLU A 858 -26.95 -11.97 4.04
C GLU A 858 -25.57 -12.38 3.52
N ARG A 859 -24.95 -11.53 2.67
CA ARG A 859 -23.63 -11.77 2.12
C ARG A 859 -22.54 -11.74 3.20
N VAL A 860 -22.60 -10.81 4.15
CA VAL A 860 -21.71 -10.81 5.33
C VAL A 860 -21.85 -12.11 6.12
N ARG A 861 -23.08 -12.59 6.32
CA ARG A 861 -23.33 -13.85 7.03
C ARG A 861 -22.81 -15.07 6.28
N GLU A 862 -22.90 -15.09 4.95
CA GLU A 862 -22.29 -16.14 4.12
C GLU A 862 -20.77 -16.19 4.30
N GLU A 863 -20.09 -15.03 4.27
CA GLU A 863 -18.65 -14.93 4.49
C GLU A 863 -18.26 -15.43 5.89
N VAL A 864 -18.98 -15.01 6.93
CA VAL A 864 -18.75 -15.48 8.31
C VAL A 864 -19.01 -16.99 8.45
N THR A 865 -20.07 -17.51 7.82
CA THR A 865 -20.36 -18.95 7.83
C THR A 865 -19.27 -19.75 7.11
N ALA A 866 -18.61 -19.16 6.12
CA ALA A 866 -17.45 -19.75 5.44
C ALA A 866 -16.15 -19.69 6.29
N GLY A 867 -16.20 -19.15 7.50
CA GLY A 867 -15.07 -19.03 8.42
C GLY A 867 -14.26 -17.74 8.27
N HIS A 868 -14.78 -16.76 7.54
CA HIS A 868 -14.16 -15.44 7.38
C HIS A 868 -14.72 -14.42 8.38
N GLN A 869 -14.15 -13.22 8.37
CA GLN A 869 -14.55 -12.13 9.26
C GLN A 869 -14.95 -10.88 8.48
N ALA A 870 -15.73 -10.00 9.09
CA ALA A 870 -16.21 -8.79 8.45
C ALA A 870 -15.99 -7.53 9.28
N TYR A 871 -15.73 -6.42 8.58
CA TYR A 871 -15.73 -5.08 9.14
C TYR A 871 -17.02 -4.35 8.78
N VAL A 872 -17.59 -3.63 9.74
CA VAL A 872 -18.68 -2.68 9.52
C VAL A 872 -18.22 -1.31 10.01
N VAL A 873 -18.14 -0.32 9.13
CA VAL A 873 -17.63 1.02 9.45
C VAL A 873 -18.76 2.03 9.48
N CYS A 874 -18.87 2.76 10.59
CA CYS A 874 -19.84 3.84 10.76
C CYS A 874 -19.14 5.19 10.98
N PRO A 875 -19.75 6.31 10.54
CA PRO A 875 -19.13 7.64 10.64
C PRO A 875 -19.11 8.22 12.07
N ARG A 876 -19.94 7.73 13.00
CA ARG A 876 -20.11 8.31 14.35
C ARG A 876 -20.08 7.24 15.45
N ILE A 877 -19.76 7.61 16.69
CA ILE A 877 -19.69 6.71 17.86
C ILE A 877 -21.07 6.41 18.47
N GLY A 878 -21.77 7.42 19.01
CA GLY A 878 -23.13 7.27 19.57
C GLY A 878 -23.39 7.98 20.91
N ASP A 879 -22.36 8.27 21.72
CA ASP A 879 -22.54 8.71 23.13
C ASP A 879 -22.98 10.17 23.36
N GLU A 880 -23.74 10.80 22.47
CA GLU A 880 -24.42 12.03 22.91
C GLU A 880 -25.65 11.63 23.71
N GLU A 881 -25.48 11.46 25.02
CA GLU A 881 -26.58 11.70 25.94
C GLU A 881 -27.12 13.09 25.63
N ASP A 882 -28.40 13.17 25.26
CA ASP A 882 -29.19 14.39 25.33
C ASP A 882 -29.08 14.94 26.76
N ASP A 883 -28.12 15.83 27.03
CA ASP A 883 -28.06 16.58 28.28
C ASP A 883 -29.34 17.43 28.37
N PRO A 884 -30.31 17.09 29.26
CA PRO A 884 -31.60 17.76 29.30
C PRO A 884 -31.49 19.24 29.68
N LYS A 885 -30.31 19.69 30.12
CA LYS A 885 -30.03 21.07 30.54
C LYS A 885 -29.62 22.00 29.40
N LYS A 886 -29.38 21.50 28.17
CA LYS A 886 -29.14 22.35 26.98
C LYS A 886 -30.36 22.54 26.08
N ALA A 887 -31.56 22.14 26.52
CA ALA A 887 -32.83 22.43 25.83
C ALA A 887 -33.33 23.88 26.00
N GLY A 888 -32.54 24.77 26.62
CA GLY A 888 -32.92 26.13 26.94
C GLY A 888 -32.27 27.20 26.06
N LYS A 889 -32.44 27.14 24.73
CA LYS A 889 -32.43 28.27 23.76
C LYS A 889 -32.36 27.72 22.31
N LYS A 890 -33.44 27.10 21.82
CA LYS A 890 -33.65 27.00 20.37
C LYS A 890 -34.17 28.36 19.87
N LYS A 891 -33.31 29.13 19.20
CA LYS A 891 -33.77 30.06 18.14
C LYS A 891 -34.45 29.20 17.08
N ALA A 892 -35.57 29.69 16.53
CA ALA A 892 -36.37 29.00 15.54
C ALA A 892 -35.51 28.50 14.36
N PRO A 893 -35.74 27.28 13.82
CA PRO A 893 -35.02 26.82 12.65
C PRO A 893 -35.60 27.48 11.40
N GLU A 894 -34.79 28.29 10.72
CA GLU A 894 -34.93 28.55 9.29
C GLU A 894 -34.15 27.45 8.54
N ASP A 895 -34.89 26.72 7.69
CA ASP A 895 -34.45 26.16 6.40
C ASP A 895 -33.28 25.13 6.35
N ASP A 896 -33.29 24.13 7.23
CA ASP A 896 -32.49 22.90 7.04
C ASP A 896 -33.42 21.68 7.05
N THR A 897 -33.82 21.23 5.87
CA THR A 897 -34.68 20.05 5.67
C THR A 897 -33.96 18.77 6.06
N GLU A 898 -34.49 18.06 7.07
CA GLU A 898 -34.61 16.60 7.20
C GLU A 898 -33.44 15.71 6.70
N LYS A 899 -32.18 15.99 7.09
CA LYS A 899 -31.13 14.96 7.04
C LYS A 899 -31.13 14.17 8.33
N ARG A 900 -31.37 12.84 8.26
CA ARG A 900 -31.20 11.95 9.42
C ARG A 900 -29.76 12.06 9.96
N PRO A 901 -29.55 11.98 11.29
CA PRO A 901 -28.21 12.00 11.86
C PRO A 901 -27.37 10.82 11.32
N PRO A 902 -26.04 10.97 11.21
CA PRO A 902 -25.16 9.91 10.75
C PRO A 902 -25.28 8.67 11.64
N LEU A 903 -25.16 7.48 11.05
CA LEU A 903 -25.24 6.24 11.80
C LEU A 903 -24.12 6.12 12.84
N ALA A 904 -24.52 5.80 14.07
CA ALA A 904 -23.62 5.59 15.20
C ALA A 904 -23.21 4.13 15.31
N VAL A 905 -21.93 3.87 15.64
CA VAL A 905 -21.37 2.54 15.84
C VAL A 905 -22.16 1.77 16.89
N LEU A 906 -22.53 2.39 18.01
CA LEU A 906 -23.26 1.72 19.09
C LEU A 906 -24.67 1.29 18.65
N ASP A 907 -25.39 2.18 17.98
CA ASP A 907 -26.74 1.90 17.48
C ASP A 907 -26.72 0.82 16.39
N VAL A 908 -25.76 0.89 15.48
CA VAL A 908 -25.58 -0.09 14.40
C VAL A 908 -25.17 -1.44 14.97
N ALA A 909 -24.25 -1.49 15.93
CA ALA A 909 -23.83 -2.74 16.56
C ALA A 909 -24.99 -3.44 17.28
N ASP A 910 -25.78 -2.69 18.07
CA ASP A 910 -26.94 -3.24 18.76
C ASP A 910 -28.01 -3.73 17.78
N HIS A 911 -28.28 -2.95 16.73
CA HIS A 911 -29.22 -3.34 15.67
C HIS A 911 -28.78 -4.60 14.93
N LEU A 912 -27.49 -4.70 14.57
CA LEU A 912 -26.95 -5.86 13.85
C LEU A 912 -26.96 -7.11 14.73
N ALA A 913 -26.56 -7.00 16.00
CA ALA A 913 -26.53 -8.12 16.95
C ALA A 913 -27.93 -8.67 17.26
N LYS A 914 -28.95 -7.80 17.35
CA LYS A 914 -30.34 -8.21 17.60
C LYS A 914 -31.11 -8.60 16.33
N GLY A 915 -30.67 -8.11 15.17
CA GLY A 915 -31.36 -8.25 13.89
C GLY A 915 -30.62 -9.18 12.92
N PRO A 916 -30.09 -8.65 11.81
CA PRO A 916 -29.63 -9.44 10.67
C PRO A 916 -28.41 -10.33 10.96
N LEU A 917 -27.58 -9.99 11.95
CA LEU A 917 -26.39 -10.76 12.34
C LEU A 917 -26.60 -11.53 13.66
N ARG A 918 -27.86 -11.77 14.04
CA ARG A 918 -28.20 -12.51 15.25
C ARG A 918 -27.52 -13.88 15.27
N GLY A 919 -26.77 -14.13 16.35
CA GLY A 919 -26.04 -15.37 16.58
C GLY A 919 -24.56 -15.34 16.17
N LEU A 920 -24.06 -14.22 15.65
CA LEU A 920 -22.63 -13.98 15.40
C LEU A 920 -21.97 -13.21 16.55
N ALA A 921 -20.67 -13.37 16.74
CA ALA A 921 -19.88 -12.60 17.71
C ALA A 921 -19.57 -11.21 17.14
N VAL A 922 -20.33 -10.21 17.61
CA VAL A 922 -20.19 -8.81 17.19
C VAL A 922 -19.52 -8.00 18.31
N GLU A 923 -18.39 -7.35 18.03
CA GLU A 923 -17.74 -6.41 18.95
C GLU A 923 -17.65 -4.99 18.36
N VAL A 924 -17.42 -4.02 19.24
CA VAL A 924 -17.36 -2.60 18.91
C VAL A 924 -15.93 -2.07 19.08
N LEU A 925 -15.48 -1.24 18.13
CA LEU A 925 -14.22 -0.51 18.25
C LEU A 925 -14.37 0.98 17.87
N HIS A 926 -14.06 1.89 18.81
CA HIS A 926 -14.12 3.32 18.53
C HIS A 926 -13.03 4.14 19.24
N GLY A 927 -12.84 5.38 18.76
CA GLY A 927 -11.72 6.24 19.16
C GLY A 927 -11.68 6.60 20.65
N ARG A 928 -12.84 6.62 21.31
CA ARG A 928 -12.96 6.92 22.75
C ARG A 928 -12.61 5.76 23.70
N MET A 929 -12.42 4.53 23.19
CA MET A 929 -12.03 3.40 24.03
C MET A 929 -10.61 3.57 24.56
N HIS A 930 -10.34 3.01 25.74
CA HIS A 930 -8.99 2.98 26.31
C HIS A 930 -8.03 2.20 25.38
N PRO A 931 -6.76 2.59 25.23
CA PRO A 931 -5.80 1.90 24.36
C PRO A 931 -5.71 0.39 24.62
N ASP A 932 -5.62 -0.03 25.89
CA ASP A 932 -5.55 -1.46 26.25
C ASP A 932 -6.80 -2.24 25.83
N ASP A 933 -7.98 -1.62 25.89
CA ASP A 933 -9.24 -2.24 25.47
C ASP A 933 -9.29 -2.38 23.95
N LYS A 934 -8.82 -1.37 23.20
CA LYS A 934 -8.71 -1.43 21.73
C LYS A 934 -7.79 -2.56 21.31
N ASP A 935 -6.63 -2.68 21.94
CA ASP A 935 -5.67 -3.73 21.66
C ASP A 935 -6.21 -5.12 21.99
N ALA A 936 -6.97 -5.25 23.08
CA ALA A 936 -7.62 -6.50 23.45
C ALA A 936 -8.69 -6.92 22.42
N VAL A 937 -9.55 -5.98 21.98
CA VAL A 937 -10.54 -6.21 20.91
C VAL A 937 -9.85 -6.61 19.61
N MET A 938 -8.81 -5.88 19.20
CA MET A 938 -8.06 -6.19 17.98
C MET A 938 -7.34 -7.53 18.04
N ARG A 939 -6.84 -7.95 19.20
CA ARG A 939 -6.25 -9.29 19.39
C ARG A 939 -7.28 -10.40 19.24
N ARG A 940 -8.47 -10.26 19.84
CA ARG A 940 -9.56 -11.23 19.69
C ARG A 940 -10.06 -11.32 18.25
N PHE A 941 -10.20 -10.17 17.60
CA PHE A 941 -10.57 -10.12 16.18
C PHE A 941 -9.47 -10.75 15.31
N ALA A 942 -8.18 -10.46 15.52
CA ALA A 942 -7.11 -11.11 14.77
C ALA A 942 -7.02 -12.64 15.01
N ALA A 943 -7.38 -13.10 16.20
CA ALA A 943 -7.41 -14.52 16.56
C ALA A 943 -8.63 -15.29 16.02
N GLY A 944 -9.61 -14.59 15.43
CA GLY A 944 -10.85 -15.20 14.93
C GLY A 944 -11.91 -15.45 16.01
N GLU A 945 -11.77 -14.87 17.20
CA GLU A 945 -12.75 -14.99 18.30
C GLU A 945 -13.96 -14.07 18.09
N THR A 946 -13.83 -13.04 17.26
CA THR A 946 -14.87 -12.08 16.91
C THR A 946 -15.18 -12.19 15.42
N ASP A 947 -16.43 -12.45 15.05
CA ASP A 947 -16.84 -12.62 13.65
C ASP A 947 -16.94 -11.29 12.91
N VAL A 948 -17.53 -10.28 13.57
CA VAL A 948 -17.82 -8.98 12.97
C VAL A 948 -17.38 -7.85 13.89
N LEU A 949 -16.53 -6.98 13.37
CA LEU A 949 -16.08 -5.78 14.08
C LEU A 949 -16.81 -4.54 13.56
N VAL A 950 -17.65 -3.94 14.41
CA VAL A 950 -18.33 -2.68 14.12
C VAL A 950 -17.48 -1.53 14.64
N ALA A 951 -16.93 -0.72 13.75
CA ALA A 951 -15.94 0.27 14.10
C ALA A 951 -16.19 1.65 13.49
N THR A 952 -15.55 2.66 14.08
CA THR A 952 -15.35 3.95 13.40
C THR A 952 -14.11 3.87 12.49
N THR A 953 -13.70 4.98 11.88
CA THR A 953 -12.48 5.11 11.07
C THR A 953 -11.18 4.75 11.80
N VAL A 954 -11.20 4.39 13.08
CA VAL A 954 -10.01 3.98 13.84
C VAL A 954 -9.31 2.75 13.25
N ILE A 955 -10.03 1.87 12.55
CA ILE A 955 -9.45 0.71 11.86
C ILE A 955 -8.65 1.07 10.59
N GLU A 956 -8.69 2.33 10.17
CA GLU A 956 -7.96 2.86 9.01
C GLU A 956 -6.44 2.73 9.22
N VAL A 957 -5.95 2.71 10.47
CA VAL A 957 -4.54 2.50 10.84
C VAL A 957 -4.44 1.36 11.87
N GLY A 958 -4.53 0.11 11.41
CA GLY A 958 -4.65 -1.05 12.29
C GLY A 958 -3.88 -2.31 11.87
N VAL A 959 -3.93 -3.32 12.74
CA VAL A 959 -3.36 -4.67 12.57
C VAL A 959 -3.89 -5.33 11.30
N ASN A 960 -3.03 -6.04 10.56
CA ASN A 960 -3.42 -6.80 9.39
C ASN A 960 -4.20 -8.06 9.80
N VAL A 961 -5.44 -8.23 9.30
CA VAL A 961 -6.28 -9.42 9.56
C VAL A 961 -6.57 -10.13 8.24
N PRO A 962 -5.75 -11.11 7.81
CA PRO A 962 -5.89 -11.77 6.51
C PRO A 962 -7.22 -12.49 6.30
N ASN A 963 -7.88 -12.92 7.38
CA ASN A 963 -9.16 -13.63 7.34
C ASN A 963 -10.38 -12.69 7.20
N ALA A 964 -10.18 -11.36 7.22
CA ALA A 964 -11.24 -10.40 6.98
C ALA A 964 -11.49 -10.21 5.47
N THR A 965 -12.61 -10.72 4.97
CA THR A 965 -12.95 -10.73 3.55
C THR A 965 -14.03 -9.71 3.18
N ALA A 966 -14.88 -9.30 4.13
CA ALA A 966 -15.97 -8.36 3.87
C ALA A 966 -15.78 -7.02 4.61
N MET A 967 -16.00 -5.92 3.88
CA MET A 967 -16.01 -4.55 4.39
C MET A 967 -17.34 -3.90 4.03
N VAL A 968 -18.10 -3.43 5.03
CA VAL A 968 -19.35 -2.68 4.83
C VAL A 968 -19.17 -1.28 5.39
N ILE A 969 -19.26 -0.25 4.56
CA ILE A 969 -19.13 1.14 4.97
C ILE A 969 -20.51 1.79 4.94
N MET A 970 -21.04 2.10 6.13
CA MET A 970 -22.34 2.75 6.30
C MET A 970 -22.23 4.25 6.07
N ASP A 971 -23.23 4.86 5.42
CA ASP A 971 -23.21 6.27 5.00
C ASP A 971 -21.91 6.64 4.24
N ALA A 972 -21.50 5.80 3.28
CA ALA A 972 -20.23 5.91 2.56
C ALA A 972 -20.05 7.27 1.85
N ASP A 973 -21.14 7.95 1.49
CA ASP A 973 -21.14 9.32 0.94
C ASP A 973 -20.61 10.39 1.92
N ARG A 974 -20.46 10.07 3.20
CA ARG A 974 -19.86 10.96 4.21
C ARG A 974 -18.34 10.80 4.35
N PHE A 975 -17.73 9.79 3.72
CA PHE A 975 -16.30 9.53 3.78
C PHE A 975 -15.59 10.14 2.56
N GLY A 976 -14.34 10.59 2.76
CA GLY A 976 -13.48 11.03 1.67
C GLY A 976 -12.95 9.85 0.85
N VAL A 977 -12.56 10.07 -0.41
CA VAL A 977 -12.06 9.01 -1.31
C VAL A 977 -10.85 8.28 -0.73
N SER A 978 -9.87 9.02 -0.18
CA SER A 978 -8.69 8.43 0.45
C SER A 978 -9.06 7.53 1.64
N GLN A 979 -10.03 7.95 2.48
CA GLN A 979 -10.49 7.14 3.61
C GLN A 979 -11.18 5.86 3.13
N LEU A 980 -12.03 5.96 2.10
CA LEU A 980 -12.68 4.80 1.49
C LEU A 980 -11.66 3.82 0.91
N HIS A 981 -10.60 4.33 0.26
CA HIS A 981 -9.50 3.50 -0.25
C HIS A 981 -8.75 2.77 0.85
N GLN A 982 -8.40 3.47 1.94
CA GLN A 982 -7.68 2.88 3.06
C GLN A 982 -8.52 1.87 3.84
N LEU A 983 -9.81 2.15 4.06
CA LEU A 983 -10.76 1.22 4.67
C LEU A 983 -10.95 -0.02 3.78
N ARG A 984 -11.19 0.17 2.47
CA ARG A 984 -11.20 -0.93 1.49
C ARG A 984 -9.89 -1.72 1.54
N GLY A 985 -8.79 -1.01 1.77
CA GLY A 985 -7.44 -1.50 2.03
C GLY A 985 -7.32 -2.56 3.13
N ARG A 986 -8.29 -2.65 4.04
CA ARG A 986 -8.25 -3.54 5.23
C ARG A 986 -8.79 -4.94 4.98
N VAL A 987 -9.45 -5.18 3.85
CA VAL A 987 -9.97 -6.50 3.45
C VAL A 987 -9.29 -7.02 2.20
N GLY A 988 -9.40 -8.32 1.94
CA GLY A 988 -8.77 -8.94 0.77
C GLY A 988 -7.25 -8.99 0.86
N ARG A 989 -6.72 -9.13 2.09
CA ARG A 989 -5.29 -9.29 2.39
C ARG A 989 -4.85 -10.75 2.49
N GLY A 990 -5.80 -11.69 2.57
CA GLY A 990 -5.58 -13.13 2.48
C GLY A 990 -5.86 -13.69 1.07
N SER A 991 -5.93 -15.01 0.95
CA SER A 991 -6.18 -15.69 -0.32
C SER A 991 -7.63 -15.55 -0.83
N ALA A 992 -8.59 -15.30 0.06
CA ALA A 992 -9.99 -15.12 -0.30
C ALA A 992 -10.27 -13.73 -0.91
N PRO A 993 -11.14 -13.64 -1.94
CA PRO A 993 -11.49 -12.37 -2.58
C PRO A 993 -12.16 -11.42 -1.58
N GLY A 994 -11.71 -10.17 -1.58
CA GLY A 994 -12.31 -9.12 -0.76
C GLY A 994 -13.62 -8.61 -1.36
N LEU A 995 -14.58 -8.27 -0.52
CA LEU A 995 -15.82 -7.60 -0.89
C LEU A 995 -15.92 -6.28 -0.12
N CYS A 996 -16.03 -5.16 -0.82
CA CYS A 996 -16.27 -3.85 -0.22
C CYS A 996 -17.64 -3.31 -0.64
N LEU A 997 -18.53 -3.11 0.32
CA LEU A 997 -19.89 -2.61 0.11
C LEU A 997 -20.00 -1.18 0.64
N LEU A 998 -20.19 -0.23 -0.26
CA LEU A 998 -20.34 1.19 0.04
C LEU A 998 -21.83 1.51 0.15
N VAL A 999 -22.38 1.60 1.35
CA VAL A 999 -23.82 1.84 1.56
C VAL A 999 -24.11 3.32 1.51
N SER A 1000 -25.03 3.75 0.64
CA SER A 1000 -25.46 5.14 0.52
C SER A 1000 -26.95 5.26 0.23
N GLU A 1001 -27.55 6.34 0.72
CA GLU A 1001 -28.95 6.73 0.44
C GLU A 1001 -29.04 7.84 -0.61
N MET A 1002 -27.91 8.27 -1.17
CA MET A 1002 -27.88 9.36 -2.16
C MET A 1002 -28.47 8.91 -3.52
N PRO A 1003 -29.27 9.77 -4.19
CA PRO A 1003 -29.83 9.46 -5.51
C PRO A 1003 -28.77 9.17 -6.57
N GLU A 1004 -29.11 8.36 -7.58
CA GLU A 1004 -28.17 7.90 -8.61
C GLU A 1004 -27.49 9.04 -9.40
N ALA A 1005 -28.24 10.11 -9.67
CA ALA A 1005 -27.74 11.29 -10.40
C ALA A 1005 -26.89 12.25 -9.55
N SER A 1006 -26.69 12.00 -8.25
CA SER A 1006 -25.94 12.91 -7.38
C SER A 1006 -24.42 12.80 -7.56
N ALA A 1007 -23.70 13.92 -7.36
CA ALA A 1007 -22.23 13.93 -7.40
C ALA A 1007 -21.59 12.99 -6.37
N ALA A 1008 -22.20 12.86 -5.18
CA ALA A 1008 -21.76 11.92 -4.15
C ALA A 1008 -21.84 10.46 -4.65
N ARG A 1009 -22.86 10.12 -5.44
CA ARG A 1009 -23.01 8.78 -6.01
C ARG A 1009 -21.98 8.51 -7.11
N GLN A 1010 -21.73 9.50 -7.98
CA GLN A 1010 -20.69 9.42 -9.03
C GLN A 1010 -19.31 9.18 -8.40
N ARG A 1011 -18.99 9.90 -7.31
CA ARG A 1011 -17.78 9.66 -6.51
C ARG A 1011 -17.66 8.23 -6.03
N LEU A 1012 -18.70 7.71 -5.38
CA LEU A 1012 -18.68 6.33 -4.86
C LEU A 1012 -18.51 5.29 -5.99
N ASN A 1013 -19.13 5.53 -7.15
CA ASN A 1013 -18.95 4.67 -8.32
C ASN A 1013 -17.51 4.70 -8.85
N ALA A 1014 -16.89 5.88 -8.88
CA ALA A 1014 -15.49 6.03 -9.27
C ALA A 1014 -14.55 5.31 -8.29
N VAL A 1015 -14.81 5.43 -6.98
CA VAL A 1015 -14.09 4.64 -5.95
C VAL A 1015 -14.27 3.15 -6.17
N ALA A 1016 -15.48 2.70 -6.48
CA ALA A 1016 -15.77 1.30 -6.73
C ALA A 1016 -15.13 0.76 -8.02
N ALA A 1017 -14.87 1.60 -9.02
CA ALA A 1017 -14.40 1.20 -10.34
C ALA A 1017 -12.89 0.92 -10.43
N THR A 1018 -12.06 1.54 -9.57
CA THR A 1018 -10.61 1.37 -9.63
C THR A 1018 -9.99 1.00 -8.28
N LEU A 1019 -8.94 0.18 -8.33
CA LEU A 1019 -8.11 -0.19 -7.18
C LEU A 1019 -6.87 0.70 -7.04
N ASP A 1020 -6.50 1.40 -8.11
CA ASP A 1020 -5.30 2.23 -8.21
C ASP A 1020 -5.41 3.50 -7.34
N GLY A 1021 -4.48 3.64 -6.40
CA GLY A 1021 -4.41 4.80 -5.52
C GLY A 1021 -4.09 6.11 -6.25
N PHE A 1022 -3.39 6.05 -7.39
CA PHE A 1022 -3.07 7.23 -8.20
C PHE A 1022 -4.30 7.77 -8.91
N GLU A 1023 -5.03 6.89 -9.63
CA GLU A 1023 -6.28 7.24 -10.31
C GLU A 1023 -7.31 7.78 -9.31
N LEU A 1024 -7.43 7.18 -8.12
CA LEU A 1024 -8.37 7.64 -7.11
C LEU A 1024 -8.05 9.01 -6.55
N SER A 1025 -6.77 9.35 -6.44
CA SER A 1025 -6.36 10.66 -5.94
C SER A 1025 -6.46 11.73 -7.01
N ARG A 1026 -6.30 11.38 -8.29
CA ARG A 1026 -6.68 12.25 -9.42
C ARG A 1026 -8.17 12.53 -9.40
N ILE A 1027 -9.00 11.49 -9.26
CA ILE A 1027 -10.46 11.60 -9.17
C ILE A 1027 -10.89 12.43 -7.95
N ASP A 1028 -10.27 12.25 -6.79
CA ASP A 1028 -10.57 13.05 -5.59
C ASP A 1028 -10.13 14.51 -5.75
N LEU A 1029 -9.05 14.79 -6.49
CA LEU A 1029 -8.61 16.15 -6.85
C LEU A 1029 -9.53 16.80 -7.90
N GLU A 1030 -10.02 16.06 -8.89
CA GLU A 1030 -10.99 16.57 -9.88
C GLU A 1030 -12.34 16.92 -9.25
N GLN A 1031 -12.79 16.11 -8.29
CA GLN A 1031 -14.13 16.26 -7.68
C GLN A 1031 -14.17 17.27 -6.55
N ARG A 1032 -13.10 17.33 -5.75
CA ARG A 1032 -12.92 18.43 -4.80
C ARG A 1032 -12.34 19.59 -5.58
N ARG A 1033 -13.21 20.48 -6.11
CA ARG A 1033 -12.80 21.84 -6.55
C ARG A 1033 -11.71 22.31 -5.61
N GLU A 1034 -10.56 22.69 -6.16
CA GLU A 1034 -9.32 22.62 -5.42
C GLU A 1034 -9.52 23.30 -4.06
N GLY A 1035 -9.23 22.60 -2.97
CA GLY A 1035 -9.16 23.29 -1.68
C GLY A 1035 -8.00 24.29 -1.74
N ASP A 1036 -7.74 24.98 -0.65
CA ASP A 1036 -6.49 25.73 -0.53
C ASP A 1036 -5.31 24.73 -0.66
N VAL A 1037 -4.69 24.72 -1.85
CA VAL A 1037 -3.58 23.83 -2.19
C VAL A 1037 -2.32 24.22 -1.40
N LEU A 1038 -2.23 25.50 -1.02
CA LEU A 1038 -1.06 26.11 -0.40
C LEU A 1038 -1.28 26.63 1.02
N GLY A 1039 -2.52 26.71 1.51
CA GLY A 1039 -2.83 27.25 2.84
C GLY A 1039 -3.26 26.23 3.90
N GLN A 1040 -3.31 26.71 5.15
CA GLN A 1040 -3.56 25.92 6.35
C GLN A 1040 -4.98 25.31 6.44
N ALA A 1041 -5.98 25.86 5.74
CA ALA A 1041 -7.38 25.46 5.93
C ALA A 1041 -7.68 24.08 5.32
N GLN A 1042 -7.93 23.08 6.18
CA GLN A 1042 -8.30 21.71 5.77
C GLN A 1042 -9.79 21.51 5.46
N SER A 1043 -10.63 22.54 5.52
CA SER A 1043 -12.06 22.40 5.18
C SER A 1043 -12.73 23.71 4.77
N GLY A 1044 -13.29 23.73 3.55
CA GLY A 1044 -14.47 24.54 3.22
C GLY A 1044 -14.27 25.97 2.72
N ALA A 1045 -13.06 26.53 2.73
CA ALA A 1045 -12.78 27.79 2.03
C ALA A 1045 -12.50 27.54 0.54
N ARG A 1046 -12.91 28.48 -0.32
CA ARG A 1046 -12.86 28.37 -1.80
C ARG A 1046 -11.44 28.11 -2.31
N SER A 1047 -11.32 27.43 -3.45
CA SER A 1047 -10.06 27.28 -4.20
C SER A 1047 -9.35 28.63 -4.34
N SER A 1048 -8.03 28.61 -4.13
CA SER A 1048 -7.14 29.72 -4.48
C SER A 1048 -6.96 29.87 -6.00
N LEU A 1049 -7.26 28.82 -6.77
CA LEU A 1049 -7.18 28.78 -8.23
C LEU A 1049 -8.57 29.07 -8.82
N ARG A 1050 -8.65 30.00 -9.77
CA ARG A 1050 -9.92 30.47 -10.36
C ARG A 1050 -10.13 29.93 -11.77
N VAL A 1051 -9.04 29.68 -12.52
CA VAL A 1051 -9.08 29.22 -13.92
C VAL A 1051 -8.18 28.02 -14.16
N LEU A 1052 -7.03 27.96 -13.48
CA LEU A 1052 -6.07 26.86 -13.59
C LEU A 1052 -6.64 25.59 -12.95
N ALA A 1053 -6.67 24.50 -13.72
CA ALA A 1053 -7.04 23.18 -13.22
C ALA A 1053 -5.78 22.32 -13.07
N VAL A 1054 -5.45 21.92 -11.85
CA VAL A 1054 -4.16 21.26 -11.53
C VAL A 1054 -3.84 20.06 -12.43
N ILE A 1055 -4.85 19.25 -12.76
CA ILE A 1055 -4.66 18.03 -13.56
C ILE A 1055 -4.73 18.32 -15.07
N GLU A 1056 -5.69 19.14 -15.51
CA GLU A 1056 -5.86 19.41 -16.94
C GLU A 1056 -4.73 20.28 -17.50
N ASP A 1057 -4.12 21.12 -16.65
CA ASP A 1057 -3.12 22.12 -17.03
C ASP A 1057 -1.70 21.76 -16.54
N GLU A 1058 -1.40 20.48 -16.31
CA GLU A 1058 -0.10 19.99 -15.84
C GLU A 1058 1.08 20.50 -16.70
N GLU A 1059 0.93 20.49 -18.03
CA GLU A 1059 1.95 21.00 -18.96
C GLU A 1059 2.20 22.51 -18.76
N VAL A 1060 1.15 23.30 -18.58
CA VAL A 1060 1.25 24.75 -18.33
C VAL A 1060 1.97 25.02 -17.01
N ILE A 1061 1.66 24.24 -15.97
CA ILE A 1061 2.31 24.35 -14.66
C ILE A 1061 3.80 23.99 -14.75
N ALA A 1062 4.15 22.93 -15.48
CA ALA A 1062 5.53 22.49 -15.67
C ALA A 1062 6.36 23.52 -16.44
N GLU A 1063 5.80 24.12 -17.49
CA GLU A 1063 6.46 25.17 -18.25
C GLU A 1063 6.60 26.47 -17.42
N ALA A 1064 5.54 26.87 -16.71
CA ALA A 1064 5.58 28.02 -15.80
C ALA A 1064 6.64 27.86 -14.71
N ARG A 1065 6.86 26.64 -14.22
CA ARG A 1065 7.92 26.32 -13.24
C ARG A 1065 9.32 26.61 -13.79
N GLN A 1066 9.60 26.20 -15.02
CA GLN A 1066 10.92 26.41 -15.64
C GLN A 1066 11.21 27.91 -15.78
N GLU A 1067 10.23 28.68 -16.25
CA GLU A 1067 10.32 30.13 -16.41
C GLU A 1067 10.44 30.85 -15.06
N ALA A 1068 9.64 30.45 -14.08
CA ALA A 1068 9.67 31.01 -12.73
C ALA A 1068 11.03 30.79 -12.05
N ALA A 1069 11.63 29.60 -12.22
CA ALA A 1069 12.97 29.31 -11.71
C ALA A 1069 14.03 30.22 -12.35
N ALA A 1070 13.95 30.47 -13.66
CA ALA A 1070 14.87 31.38 -14.35
C ALA A 1070 14.71 32.84 -13.88
N VAL A 1071 13.47 33.30 -13.68
CA VAL A 1071 13.18 34.66 -13.18
C VAL A 1071 13.70 34.84 -11.75
N VAL A 1072 13.36 33.93 -10.83
CA VAL A 1072 13.80 34.02 -9.44
C VAL A 1072 15.32 33.91 -9.31
N ALA A 1073 15.98 33.08 -10.12
CA ALA A 1073 17.43 32.99 -10.11
C ALA A 1073 18.12 34.30 -10.55
N ALA A 1074 17.49 35.08 -11.42
CA ALA A 1074 18.04 36.34 -11.94
C ALA A 1074 17.66 37.58 -11.10
N ASP A 1075 16.50 37.55 -10.43
CA ASP A 1075 15.95 38.64 -9.63
C ASP A 1075 15.05 38.09 -8.50
N PRO A 1076 15.64 37.60 -7.39
CA PRO A 1076 14.88 36.96 -6.31
C PRO A 1076 13.87 37.88 -5.62
N GLU A 1077 14.15 39.18 -5.58
CA GLU A 1077 13.28 40.19 -4.97
C GLU A 1077 12.26 40.78 -5.97
N LEU A 1078 12.33 40.41 -7.25
CA LEU A 1078 11.45 40.90 -8.32
C LEU A 1078 11.51 42.44 -8.49
N GLU A 1079 12.69 43.05 -8.30
CA GLU A 1079 12.87 44.51 -8.45
C GLU A 1079 12.60 45.01 -9.87
N ARG A 1080 12.85 44.17 -10.87
CA ARG A 1080 12.68 44.50 -12.29
C ARG A 1080 11.28 44.17 -12.81
N LEU A 1081 10.46 43.48 -12.02
CA LEU A 1081 9.12 43.01 -12.40
C LEU A 1081 8.07 43.43 -11.36
N PRO A 1082 7.76 44.73 -11.24
CA PRO A 1082 6.84 45.24 -10.22
C PRO A 1082 5.42 44.69 -10.36
N GLY A 1083 4.93 44.45 -11.58
CA GLY A 1083 3.61 43.84 -11.80
C GLY A 1083 3.50 42.42 -11.24
N LEU A 1084 4.58 41.63 -11.37
CA LEU A 1084 4.67 40.29 -10.80
C LEU A 1084 4.77 40.33 -9.27
N ARG A 1085 5.51 41.30 -8.73
CA ARG A 1085 5.61 41.51 -7.27
C ARG A 1085 4.24 41.86 -6.69
N THR A 1086 3.51 42.82 -7.25
CA THR A 1086 2.17 43.17 -6.78
C THR A 1086 1.20 41.99 -6.86
N ALA A 1087 1.25 41.21 -7.96
CA ALA A 1087 0.42 40.02 -8.10
C ALA A 1087 0.78 38.93 -7.06
N LEU A 1088 2.06 38.80 -6.73
CA LEU A 1088 2.53 37.90 -5.68
C LEU A 1088 2.05 38.37 -4.30
N ASP A 1089 2.20 39.65 -3.96
CA ASP A 1089 1.76 40.22 -2.68
C ASP A 1089 0.24 40.07 -2.52
N ALA A 1090 -0.55 40.28 -3.59
CA ALA A 1090 -1.99 40.06 -3.58
C ALA A 1090 -2.40 38.57 -3.48
N LEU A 1091 -1.52 37.64 -3.88
CA LEU A 1091 -1.75 36.20 -3.69
C LEU A 1091 -1.43 35.79 -2.24
N LEU A 1092 -0.52 36.51 -1.57
CA LEU A 1092 0.02 36.25 -0.25
C LEU A 1092 -0.62 37.17 0.81
N ASP A 1093 -1.92 37.10 1.04
CA ASP A 1093 -2.57 37.80 2.18
C ASP A 1093 -1.94 37.41 3.54
N ASP A 1094 -2.06 38.26 4.58
CA ASP A 1094 -1.46 38.12 5.92
C ASP A 1094 -1.57 36.72 6.59
N GLU A 1095 -2.60 35.92 6.27
CA GLU A 1095 -2.73 34.51 6.74
C GLU A 1095 -1.83 33.52 5.98
N ARG A 1096 -1.52 33.81 4.70
CA ARG A 1096 -0.60 33.05 3.84
C ARG A 1096 0.85 33.48 4.03
N GLU A 1097 1.10 34.74 4.40
CA GLU A 1097 2.42 35.19 4.85
C GLU A 1097 2.88 34.42 6.09
N GLN A 1098 1.98 34.15 7.05
CA GLN A 1098 2.30 33.28 8.19
C GLN A 1098 2.64 31.83 7.80
N TYR A 1099 2.18 31.34 6.65
CA TYR A 1099 2.56 30.03 6.13
C TYR A 1099 3.94 30.07 5.46
N LEU A 1100 4.29 31.19 4.81
CA LEU A 1100 5.60 31.40 4.18
C LEU A 1100 6.70 31.77 5.17
N GLU A 1101 6.40 32.51 6.25
CA GLU A 1101 7.35 32.88 7.30
C GLU A 1101 7.60 31.77 8.33
N LYS A 1102 6.68 30.80 8.45
CA LYS A 1102 6.79 29.67 9.40
C LYS A 1102 7.29 28.37 8.75
N GLY A 1103 7.57 28.40 7.44
CA GLY A 1103 8.07 27.27 6.64
C GLY A 1103 9.59 27.13 6.63
#